data_AF-A0A0B7HHG1-F1
#
_entry.id   AF-A0A0B7HHG1-F1
#
_cell.length_a   1.000
_cell.length_b   1.000
_cell.length_c   1.000
_cell.angle_alpha   90.00
_cell.angle_beta   90.00
_cell.angle_gamma   90.00
#
_symmetry.space_group_name_H-M   'P 1'
#
loop_
_entity.id
_entity.type
_entity.pdbx_description
1 polymer ?
#
loop_
_entity_poly.entity_id
_entity_poly.type
_entity_poly.pdbx_seq_one_letter_code
_entity_poly.pdbx_strand_id
1 'polypeptide(L)'
;MRKIITYFVAFFVLATSTNCVKGIEYDDLKLSTEKGSLRVGEKVTFKITSGSGEYDVMSAQENVVKVSKTETEVTLTGINKGETTVSVEDKVTGQKMGVKVTVHKALEDLSLDKSEVNVAPKESAILNVKTGNGAYELNVANTNIAKASISGSKITISTVAIGSTTLTIKDKELNKTVQVKISVVEKLALSKSELLIKSNGEDVLSVMGSGHYTIKSSDEAIAKATFSVNKLTIKTGKAGTTTISVTDVKTGRAADVKVIVIADISLSKREVTIERGKNNQDVVISSGSGEYTISSANSNVATASISGGKLVIRGASQGTTQILVKDSKTGKVAEVRVVVTVANITLSSLSATLRATETTSINILTGSGSYEATSSSITVATASISGNKVVITGKAIGSTKVTIKDKITGKVAVINVGVSAKNNIKLAQTTTEIKVGVTRNVVISSGSGNYVAVSGNTGVVTANISGNVLIVKGIKPGNTNLTISNGVDNPTVLSVKVVAPAPVVPPTSNERDLGELAFVEGGTFQMGTPSRGDGDEILHTVTLSSFKISKHEITNAQYAKFLTAKGNQRENGAIWYQGKDIVKEGNSFKARAGRENYPVVFVTWHGAKAYTEWVGGSLPTEAQWEYAARGGNKSKGYTYSGSNDIGEVAWYLNNSGGGFHEVGTKKPNELGIYDMSGNVWEWTADLYGKYPTTPQTDPTGATTGTNRVRRGASAFCTPNTNRATNRSNRAPNGIRHNLGFRVVFK
;
A
#
# COMPACT_ATOMS: atom_id res chain seq x y z
N MET A 1 -86.04 -115.33 38.69
CA MET A 1 -87.45 -115.52 38.29
C MET A 1 -87.60 -115.15 36.81
N ARG A 2 -87.95 -116.13 35.96
CA ARG A 2 -88.58 -116.09 34.61
C ARG A 2 -87.93 -115.18 33.53
N LYS A 3 -87.68 -115.60 32.27
CA LYS A 3 -88.33 -116.59 31.38
C LYS A 3 -87.48 -116.76 30.07
N ILE A 4 -87.65 -117.90 29.37
CA ILE A 4 -87.77 -118.09 27.88
C ILE A 4 -86.54 -118.49 26.98
N ILE A 5 -86.74 -119.56 26.16
CA ILE A 5 -86.06 -120.14 24.92
C ILE A 5 -84.85 -121.12 25.13
N THR A 6 -84.99 -122.46 24.99
CA THR A 6 -84.94 -123.38 23.78
C THR A 6 -83.49 -123.83 23.47
N TYR A 7 -83.06 -125.08 23.17
CA TYR A 7 -83.62 -126.43 22.89
C TYR A 7 -82.47 -127.49 22.96
N PHE A 8 -82.82 -128.75 23.30
CA PHE A 8 -82.32 -130.06 22.76
C PHE A 8 -80.80 -130.42 22.79
N VAL A 9 -80.30 -131.67 23.02
CA VAL A 9 -80.82 -133.04 23.28
C VAL A 9 -79.58 -133.92 23.66
N ALA A 10 -79.61 -134.75 24.73
CA ALA A 10 -79.70 -136.24 24.77
C ALA A 10 -78.48 -137.00 24.13
N PHE A 11 -78.04 -138.21 24.47
CA PHE A 11 -78.46 -139.33 25.33
C PHE A 11 -77.35 -140.43 25.20
N PHE A 12 -77.08 -141.21 26.26
CA PHE A 12 -77.01 -142.70 26.29
C PHE A 12 -75.86 -143.59 25.69
N VAL A 13 -75.73 -144.77 26.34
CA VAL A 13 -75.28 -146.14 25.90
C VAL A 13 -73.88 -146.70 26.27
N LEU A 14 -73.94 -147.79 27.08
CA LEU A 14 -73.24 -149.11 27.14
C LEU A 14 -71.77 -149.39 26.71
N ALA A 15 -71.18 -150.31 27.50
CA ALA A 15 -70.60 -151.65 27.16
C ALA A 15 -69.08 -151.93 27.32
N THR A 16 -68.84 -152.97 28.14
CA THR A 16 -67.83 -154.04 28.10
C THR A 16 -66.37 -153.81 28.53
N SER A 17 -65.92 -154.77 29.35
CA SER A 17 -64.61 -155.01 29.96
C SER A 17 -63.60 -155.72 29.05
N THR A 18 -62.30 -155.40 29.13
CA THR A 18 -61.16 -156.36 29.32
C THR A 18 -59.82 -155.61 29.61
N ASN A 19 -58.89 -156.31 30.28
CA ASN A 19 -57.72 -155.91 31.09
C ASN A 19 -56.44 -155.34 30.41
N CYS A 20 -55.52 -154.87 31.31
CA CYS A 20 -54.09 -154.46 31.21
C CYS A 20 -53.85 -152.97 30.86
N VAL A 21 -53.08 -152.12 31.58
CA VAL A 21 -51.72 -152.22 32.18
C VAL A 21 -51.57 -151.21 33.37
N LYS A 22 -50.65 -151.46 34.33
CA LYS A 22 -50.22 -150.54 35.43
C LYS A 22 -49.85 -149.13 34.94
N GLY A 23 -50.44 -148.07 35.52
CA GLY A 23 -50.04 -146.67 35.35
C GLY A 23 -49.05 -146.20 36.44
N ILE A 24 -48.03 -145.44 36.05
CA ILE A 24 -47.04 -144.78 36.91
C ILE A 24 -47.62 -143.42 37.36
N GLU A 25 -47.62 -143.10 38.66
CA GLU A 25 -47.89 -141.75 39.16
C GLU A 25 -46.61 -140.89 39.07
N TYR A 26 -46.73 -139.64 38.61
CA TYR A 26 -45.62 -138.69 38.45
C TYR A 26 -45.81 -137.47 39.37
N ASP A 27 -44.69 -136.89 39.86
CA ASP A 27 -44.70 -135.69 40.71
C ASP A 27 -45.16 -134.41 39.98
N ASP A 28 -45.68 -133.44 40.73
CA ASP A 28 -46.05 -132.11 40.20
C ASP A 28 -44.82 -131.35 39.65
N LEU A 29 -45.01 -130.61 38.56
CA LEU A 29 -43.99 -129.77 37.92
C LEU A 29 -43.59 -128.60 38.84
N LYS A 30 -42.29 -128.44 39.12
CA LYS A 30 -41.73 -127.28 39.85
C LYS A 30 -40.50 -126.69 39.18
N LEU A 31 -40.34 -125.38 39.24
CA LEU A 31 -39.20 -124.63 38.68
C LEU A 31 -38.42 -123.91 39.79
N SER A 32 -37.10 -123.71 39.60
CA SER A 32 -36.23 -123.05 40.59
C SER A 32 -36.43 -121.53 40.70
N THR A 33 -37.16 -120.93 39.75
CA THR A 33 -37.55 -119.52 39.77
C THR A 33 -38.83 -119.34 38.96
N GLU A 34 -39.60 -118.31 39.32
CA GLU A 34 -40.74 -117.82 38.52
C GLU A 34 -40.39 -116.55 37.74
N LYS A 35 -39.16 -116.03 37.90
CA LYS A 35 -38.68 -114.81 37.21
C LYS A 35 -37.24 -114.93 36.71
N GLY A 36 -36.97 -114.34 35.55
CA GLY A 36 -35.63 -114.17 34.97
C GLY A 36 -35.38 -112.73 34.53
N SER A 37 -34.14 -112.24 34.65
CA SER A 37 -33.73 -110.93 34.15
C SER A 37 -32.34 -111.03 33.54
N LEU A 38 -32.19 -110.53 32.31
CA LEU A 38 -30.95 -110.56 31.52
C LEU A 38 -30.90 -109.42 30.51
N ARG A 39 -29.78 -109.19 29.82
CA ARG A 39 -29.68 -108.26 28.69
C ARG A 39 -29.67 -108.98 27.34
N VAL A 40 -29.92 -108.24 26.26
CA VAL A 40 -29.70 -108.74 24.89
C VAL A 40 -28.25 -109.24 24.76
N GLY A 41 -28.10 -110.50 24.33
CA GLY A 41 -26.83 -111.21 24.20
C GLY A 41 -26.39 -112.01 25.44
N GLU A 42 -27.00 -111.79 26.61
CA GLU A 42 -26.71 -112.56 27.83
C GLU A 42 -27.47 -113.90 27.85
N LYS A 43 -26.99 -114.83 28.69
CA LYS A 43 -27.66 -116.10 28.98
C LYS A 43 -27.89 -116.27 30.47
N VAL A 44 -29.07 -116.77 30.86
CA VAL A 44 -29.43 -117.11 32.24
C VAL A 44 -30.08 -118.48 32.26
N THR A 45 -29.71 -119.33 33.22
CA THR A 45 -30.23 -120.70 33.34
C THR A 45 -31.03 -120.86 34.64
N PHE A 46 -32.15 -121.58 34.59
CA PHE A 46 -32.89 -122.03 35.76
C PHE A 46 -33.19 -123.54 35.68
N LYS A 47 -33.52 -124.16 36.81
CA LYS A 47 -33.67 -125.62 36.93
C LYS A 47 -35.15 -126.03 36.99
N ILE A 48 -35.47 -127.20 36.47
CA ILE A 48 -36.72 -127.94 36.70
C ILE A 48 -36.47 -128.87 37.88
N THR A 49 -37.19 -128.69 38.99
CA THR A 49 -36.88 -129.31 40.28
C THR A 49 -37.78 -130.49 40.65
N SER A 50 -38.89 -130.70 39.93
CA SER A 50 -39.85 -131.80 40.10
C SER A 50 -40.67 -131.95 38.81
N GLY A 51 -41.13 -133.15 38.47
CA GLY A 51 -41.93 -133.47 37.27
C GLY A 51 -41.58 -134.83 36.64
N SER A 52 -42.18 -135.16 35.49
CA SER A 52 -42.08 -136.49 34.85
C SER A 52 -40.74 -136.79 34.15
N GLY A 53 -39.90 -135.77 33.93
CA GLY A 53 -38.66 -135.87 33.16
C GLY A 53 -38.82 -135.56 31.66
N GLU A 54 -40.05 -135.47 31.14
CA GLU A 54 -40.32 -135.06 29.76
C GLU A 54 -41.08 -133.73 29.69
N TYR A 55 -40.38 -132.66 29.31
CA TYR A 55 -40.94 -131.29 29.27
C TYR A 55 -40.93 -130.70 27.87
N ASP A 56 -41.91 -129.89 27.50
CA ASP A 56 -41.79 -128.89 26.44
C ASP A 56 -41.55 -127.51 27.04
N VAL A 57 -40.66 -126.74 26.40
CA VAL A 57 -40.35 -125.37 26.83
C VAL A 57 -40.54 -124.45 25.66
N MET A 58 -41.42 -123.49 25.83
CA MET A 58 -41.75 -122.51 24.80
C MET A 58 -41.64 -121.10 25.35
N SER A 59 -41.01 -120.21 24.59
CA SER A 59 -41.08 -118.78 24.86
C SER A 59 -42.30 -118.22 24.14
N ALA A 60 -43.14 -117.46 24.85
CA ALA A 60 -44.27 -116.78 24.21
C ALA A 60 -43.83 -115.78 23.13
N GLN A 61 -42.57 -115.31 23.20
CA GLN A 61 -41.95 -114.40 22.25
C GLN A 61 -40.49 -114.80 22.01
N GLU A 62 -40.26 -115.69 21.04
CA GLU A 62 -38.91 -116.18 20.69
C GLU A 62 -37.98 -115.09 20.16
N ASN A 63 -38.56 -114.00 19.60
CA ASN A 63 -37.80 -112.83 19.20
C ASN A 63 -37.27 -112.01 20.41
N VAL A 64 -37.81 -112.21 21.62
CA VAL A 64 -37.33 -111.54 22.85
C VAL A 64 -36.37 -112.43 23.61
N VAL A 65 -36.75 -113.69 23.86
CA VAL A 65 -35.91 -114.69 24.53
C VAL A 65 -35.93 -115.99 23.75
N LYS A 66 -34.76 -116.50 23.40
CA LYS A 66 -34.61 -117.86 22.87
C LYS A 66 -34.38 -118.83 24.02
N VAL A 67 -35.11 -119.94 24.01
CA VAL A 67 -35.04 -120.97 25.05
C VAL A 67 -34.35 -122.22 24.52
N SER A 68 -33.55 -122.85 25.37
CA SER A 68 -33.03 -124.20 25.16
C SER A 68 -33.16 -124.97 26.46
N LYS A 69 -33.44 -126.28 26.38
CA LYS A 69 -33.64 -127.12 27.55
C LYS A 69 -32.75 -128.36 27.53
N THR A 70 -32.41 -128.84 28.72
CA THR A 70 -31.94 -130.21 28.99
C THR A 70 -33.03 -130.96 29.76
N GLU A 71 -32.75 -132.16 30.26
CA GLU A 71 -33.69 -132.91 31.12
C GLU A 71 -34.00 -132.19 32.45
N THR A 72 -33.10 -131.33 32.94
CA THR A 72 -33.22 -130.70 34.27
C THR A 72 -33.04 -129.18 34.27
N GLU A 73 -32.66 -128.55 33.16
CA GLU A 73 -32.38 -127.11 33.09
C GLU A 73 -32.99 -126.44 31.84
N VAL A 74 -33.33 -125.16 32.00
CA VAL A 74 -33.76 -124.28 30.93
C VAL A 74 -32.83 -123.07 30.88
N THR A 75 -32.16 -122.87 29.75
CA THR A 75 -31.33 -121.71 29.47
C THR A 75 -32.07 -120.73 28.58
N LEU A 76 -32.11 -119.48 29.04
CA LEU A 76 -32.66 -118.31 28.37
C LEU A 76 -31.51 -117.54 27.72
N THR A 77 -31.64 -117.18 26.44
CA THR A 77 -30.74 -116.24 25.76
C THR A 77 -31.53 -115.00 25.36
N GLY A 78 -31.11 -113.82 25.81
CA GLY A 78 -31.78 -112.56 25.47
C GLY A 78 -31.49 -112.18 24.02
N ILE A 79 -32.53 -111.95 23.20
CA ILE A 79 -32.39 -111.64 21.77
C ILE A 79 -32.77 -110.19 21.48
N ASN A 80 -33.93 -109.74 21.96
CA ASN A 80 -34.35 -108.34 21.86
C ASN A 80 -34.87 -107.85 23.21
N LYS A 81 -34.81 -106.54 23.44
CA LYS A 81 -35.37 -105.91 24.64
C LYS A 81 -36.88 -106.16 24.69
N GLY A 82 -37.39 -106.66 25.80
CA GLY A 82 -38.81 -106.92 25.98
C GLY A 82 -39.10 -107.75 27.23
N GLU A 83 -40.39 -107.98 27.49
CA GLU A 83 -40.84 -108.88 28.54
C GLU A 83 -41.61 -110.03 27.91
N THR A 84 -41.32 -111.26 28.32
CA THR A 84 -41.99 -112.46 27.81
C THR A 84 -42.22 -113.46 28.95
N THR A 85 -43.07 -114.45 28.72
CA THR A 85 -43.20 -115.60 29.62
C THR A 85 -42.64 -116.83 28.91
N VAL A 86 -41.77 -117.56 29.58
CA VAL A 86 -41.29 -118.87 29.15
C VAL A 86 -42.10 -119.92 29.90
N SER A 87 -42.88 -120.68 29.16
CA SER A 87 -43.71 -121.76 29.69
C SER A 87 -42.98 -123.09 29.62
N VAL A 88 -42.97 -123.81 30.73
CA VAL A 88 -42.52 -125.20 30.84
C VAL A 88 -43.78 -126.05 31.04
N GLU A 89 -44.01 -127.00 30.16
CA GLU A 89 -45.13 -127.94 30.19
C GLU A 89 -44.60 -129.36 30.34
N ASP A 90 -45.09 -130.10 31.32
CA ASP A 90 -44.83 -131.52 31.49
C ASP A 90 -45.71 -132.33 30.54
N LYS A 91 -45.10 -133.15 29.67
CA LYS A 91 -45.83 -133.90 28.62
C LYS A 91 -46.68 -135.03 29.17
N VAL A 92 -46.31 -135.56 30.33
CA VAL A 92 -46.93 -136.75 30.88
C VAL A 92 -48.04 -136.36 31.85
N THR A 93 -47.82 -135.33 32.69
CA THR A 93 -48.84 -134.85 33.64
C THR A 93 -49.73 -133.74 33.06
N GLY A 94 -49.30 -133.05 32.01
CA GLY A 94 -49.98 -131.91 31.41
C GLY A 94 -49.86 -130.60 32.22
N GLN A 95 -49.09 -130.59 33.31
CA GLN A 95 -48.92 -129.39 34.14
C GLN A 95 -48.07 -128.33 33.44
N LYS A 96 -48.45 -127.04 33.57
CA LYS A 96 -47.73 -125.92 32.97
C LYS A 96 -47.33 -124.89 34.02
N MET A 97 -46.08 -124.43 33.99
CA MET A 97 -45.58 -123.30 34.76
C MET A 97 -44.96 -122.25 33.85
N GLY A 98 -45.09 -120.97 34.20
CA GLY A 98 -44.53 -119.86 33.44
C GLY A 98 -43.48 -119.08 34.23
N VAL A 99 -42.34 -118.79 33.62
CA VAL A 99 -41.30 -117.90 34.13
C VAL A 99 -41.40 -116.56 33.41
N LYS A 100 -41.65 -115.47 34.12
CA LYS A 100 -41.63 -114.12 33.53
C LYS A 100 -40.20 -113.66 33.34
N VAL A 101 -39.84 -113.29 32.12
CA VAL A 101 -38.47 -112.92 31.75
C VAL A 101 -38.45 -111.50 31.19
N THR A 102 -37.62 -110.64 31.77
CA THR A 102 -37.35 -109.29 31.27
C THR A 102 -35.96 -109.24 30.63
N VAL A 103 -35.88 -108.88 29.36
CA VAL A 103 -34.63 -108.64 28.62
C VAL A 103 -34.39 -107.14 28.48
N HIS A 104 -33.29 -106.63 29.04
CA HIS A 104 -32.88 -105.23 28.91
C HIS A 104 -32.02 -105.02 27.65
N LYS A 105 -31.86 -103.77 27.22
CA LYS A 105 -31.00 -103.42 26.07
C LYS A 105 -29.53 -103.81 26.30
N ALA A 106 -28.80 -104.07 25.20
CA ALA A 106 -27.34 -104.19 25.22
C ALA A 106 -26.69 -102.87 25.66
N LEU A 107 -25.49 -102.95 26.23
CA LEU A 107 -24.71 -101.79 26.63
C LEU A 107 -23.81 -101.31 25.48
N GLU A 108 -23.75 -99.99 25.28
CA GLU A 108 -22.91 -99.34 24.26
C GLU A 108 -21.67 -98.70 24.87
N ASP A 109 -20.51 -98.85 24.23
CA ASP A 109 -19.27 -98.22 24.66
C ASP A 109 -19.39 -96.68 24.74
N LEU A 110 -18.79 -96.10 25.77
CA LEU A 110 -18.77 -94.66 25.98
C LEU A 110 -17.81 -93.97 24.98
N SER A 111 -18.33 -93.07 24.14
CA SER A 111 -17.50 -92.24 23.24
C SER A 111 -17.97 -90.78 23.21
N LEU A 112 -17.05 -89.86 22.93
CA LEU A 112 -17.30 -88.42 22.96
C LEU A 112 -17.00 -87.78 21.60
N ASP A 113 -17.58 -86.61 21.34
CA ASP A 113 -17.30 -85.87 20.12
C ASP A 113 -15.92 -85.20 20.08
N LYS A 114 -15.34 -84.91 21.25
CA LYS A 114 -14.03 -84.29 21.42
C LYS A 114 -13.24 -84.93 22.56
N SER A 115 -11.92 -85.03 22.39
CA SER A 115 -10.98 -85.46 23.43
C SER A 115 -10.34 -84.30 24.20
N GLU A 116 -10.45 -83.07 23.69
CA GLU A 116 -9.98 -81.84 24.35
C GLU A 116 -10.95 -80.68 24.06
N VAL A 117 -11.04 -79.73 25.00
CA VAL A 117 -11.87 -78.53 24.92
C VAL A 117 -11.05 -77.31 25.35
N ASN A 118 -10.86 -76.34 24.45
CA ASN A 118 -10.16 -75.07 24.72
C ASN A 118 -11.16 -73.91 24.71
N VAL A 119 -11.19 -73.11 25.78
CA VAL A 119 -12.23 -72.09 25.99
C VAL A 119 -11.65 -70.89 26.72
N ALA A 120 -12.18 -69.69 26.49
CA ALA A 120 -11.76 -68.51 27.24
C ALA A 120 -12.42 -68.45 28.63
N PRO A 121 -11.78 -67.83 29.65
CA PRO A 121 -12.35 -67.72 30.99
C PRO A 121 -13.74 -67.08 30.98
N LYS A 122 -14.64 -67.57 31.84
CA LYS A 122 -16.04 -67.13 31.98
C LYS A 122 -16.93 -67.42 30.77
N GLU A 123 -16.45 -68.17 29.78
CA GLU A 123 -17.28 -68.69 28.70
C GLU A 123 -17.63 -70.16 28.94
N SER A 124 -18.53 -70.69 28.09
CA SER A 124 -18.95 -72.09 28.12
C SER A 124 -18.67 -72.80 26.80
N ALA A 125 -18.48 -74.10 26.87
CA ALA A 125 -18.37 -74.97 25.71
C ALA A 125 -19.24 -76.20 25.85
N ILE A 126 -19.53 -76.81 24.69
CA ILE A 126 -20.35 -78.00 24.58
C ILE A 126 -19.47 -79.17 24.15
N LEU A 127 -19.61 -80.27 24.89
CA LEU A 127 -19.07 -81.58 24.62
C LEU A 127 -20.27 -82.55 24.55
N ASN A 128 -20.33 -83.39 23.52
CA ASN A 128 -21.44 -84.31 23.32
C ASN A 128 -20.97 -85.76 23.50
N VAL A 129 -21.77 -86.54 24.23
CA VAL A 129 -21.63 -87.99 24.28
C VAL A 129 -22.19 -88.58 22.98
N LYS A 130 -21.33 -89.23 22.20
CA LYS A 130 -21.69 -89.82 20.89
C LYS A 130 -22.38 -91.17 21.05
N THR A 131 -21.84 -92.05 21.91
CA THR A 131 -22.41 -93.36 22.25
C THR A 131 -22.30 -93.61 23.76
N GLY A 132 -23.23 -94.37 24.33
CA GLY A 132 -23.25 -94.73 25.75
C GLY A 132 -24.66 -94.96 26.30
N ASN A 133 -24.79 -95.22 27.60
CA ASN A 133 -26.00 -95.86 28.13
C ASN A 133 -27.01 -94.92 28.79
N GLY A 134 -26.71 -93.62 28.91
CA GLY A 134 -27.62 -92.56 29.34
C GLY A 134 -27.52 -92.15 30.82
N ALA A 135 -26.81 -92.93 31.65
CA ALA A 135 -26.55 -92.61 33.05
C ALA A 135 -25.07 -92.29 33.26
N TYR A 136 -24.71 -91.00 33.31
CA TYR A 136 -23.31 -90.57 33.40
C TYR A 136 -23.00 -89.85 34.71
N GLU A 137 -21.77 -90.02 35.18
CA GLU A 137 -21.18 -89.26 36.29
C GLU A 137 -20.06 -88.37 35.77
N LEU A 138 -20.04 -87.11 36.19
CA LEU A 138 -19.00 -86.15 35.82
C LEU A 138 -18.12 -85.86 37.04
N ASN A 139 -16.81 -85.93 36.85
CA ASN A 139 -15.84 -85.47 37.84
C ASN A 139 -14.83 -84.51 37.18
N VAL A 140 -14.79 -83.26 37.63
CA VAL A 140 -13.79 -82.28 37.18
C VAL A 140 -12.69 -82.19 38.22
N ALA A 141 -11.46 -82.52 37.83
CA ALA A 141 -10.33 -82.61 38.76
C ALA A 141 -10.03 -81.31 39.51
N ASN A 142 -10.28 -80.15 38.90
CA ASN A 142 -10.11 -78.83 39.54
C ASN A 142 -11.26 -77.89 39.16
N THR A 143 -12.21 -77.75 40.07
CA THR A 143 -13.41 -76.91 39.89
C THR A 143 -13.14 -75.41 39.93
N ASN A 144 -11.94 -74.98 40.36
CA ASN A 144 -11.52 -73.58 40.29
C ASN A 144 -11.16 -73.16 38.86
N ILE A 145 -10.91 -74.13 37.96
CA ILE A 145 -10.58 -73.89 36.55
C ILE A 145 -11.84 -74.02 35.68
N ALA A 146 -12.61 -75.09 35.83
CA ALA A 146 -13.85 -75.30 35.08
C ALA A 146 -14.87 -76.13 35.88
N LYS A 147 -16.14 -76.00 35.54
CA LYS A 147 -17.25 -76.82 36.05
C LYS A 147 -17.95 -77.49 34.88
N ALA A 148 -18.56 -78.65 35.11
CA ALA A 148 -19.31 -79.36 34.09
C ALA A 148 -20.67 -79.80 34.63
N SER A 149 -21.70 -79.71 33.78
CA SER A 149 -23.03 -80.27 34.03
C SER A 149 -23.46 -81.09 32.81
N ILE A 150 -24.32 -82.07 33.03
CA ILE A 150 -24.85 -82.92 31.95
C ILE A 150 -26.38 -82.86 31.91
N SER A 151 -26.92 -82.79 30.70
CA SER A 151 -28.36 -82.93 30.42
C SER A 151 -28.53 -83.84 29.21
N GLY A 152 -29.10 -85.04 29.41
CA GLY A 152 -29.13 -86.08 28.38
C GLY A 152 -27.73 -86.49 27.94
N SER A 153 -27.43 -86.34 26.65
CA SER A 153 -26.11 -86.60 26.05
C SER A 153 -25.21 -85.37 25.95
N LYS A 154 -25.66 -84.20 26.43
CA LYS A 154 -24.94 -82.93 26.28
C LYS A 154 -24.27 -82.52 27.57
N ILE A 155 -22.95 -82.36 27.53
CA ILE A 155 -22.14 -81.85 28.63
C ILE A 155 -21.84 -80.38 28.38
N THR A 156 -22.25 -79.52 29.32
CA THR A 156 -21.93 -78.09 29.32
C THR A 156 -20.76 -77.85 30.25
N ILE A 157 -19.66 -77.32 29.70
CA ILE A 157 -18.46 -76.96 30.45
C ILE A 157 -18.48 -75.44 30.64
N SER A 158 -18.52 -74.97 31.88
CA SER A 158 -18.43 -73.55 32.23
C SER A 158 -17.07 -73.26 32.84
N THR A 159 -16.31 -72.36 32.23
CA THR A 159 -14.95 -72.02 32.69
C THR A 159 -14.97 -70.95 33.78
N VAL A 160 -13.99 -71.01 34.68
CA VAL A 160 -13.89 -70.13 35.86
C VAL A 160 -12.61 -69.31 35.81
N ALA A 161 -11.45 -69.96 35.78
CA ALA A 161 -10.14 -69.31 35.79
C ALA A 161 -9.18 -69.95 34.79
N ILE A 162 -8.16 -69.20 34.39
CA ILE A 162 -7.10 -69.65 33.48
C ILE A 162 -6.38 -70.86 34.09
N GLY A 163 -6.12 -71.88 33.27
CA GLY A 163 -5.44 -73.10 33.69
C GLY A 163 -5.87 -74.31 32.88
N SER A 164 -5.40 -75.50 33.28
CA SER A 164 -5.83 -76.77 32.67
C SER A 164 -6.43 -77.68 33.74
N THR A 165 -7.52 -78.36 33.42
CA THR A 165 -8.10 -79.41 34.25
C THR A 165 -8.57 -80.58 33.38
N THR A 166 -8.93 -81.70 34.00
CA THR A 166 -9.44 -82.89 33.31
C THR A 166 -10.86 -83.15 33.78
N LEU A 167 -11.77 -83.29 32.84
CA LEU A 167 -13.11 -83.81 33.06
C LEU A 167 -13.10 -85.33 32.82
N THR A 168 -13.46 -86.10 33.82
CA THR A 168 -13.71 -87.54 33.70
C THR A 168 -15.20 -87.79 33.61
N ILE A 169 -15.63 -88.53 32.59
CA ILE A 169 -17.01 -88.95 32.36
C ILE A 169 -17.05 -90.45 32.61
N LYS A 170 -17.90 -90.90 33.53
CA LYS A 170 -18.13 -92.32 33.83
C LYS A 170 -19.51 -92.74 33.34
N ASP A 171 -19.58 -93.77 32.51
CA ASP A 171 -20.85 -94.46 32.23
C ASP A 171 -21.15 -95.39 33.43
N LYS A 172 -22.26 -95.13 34.13
CA LYS A 172 -22.63 -95.88 35.34
C LYS A 172 -23.10 -97.29 35.04
N GLU A 173 -23.66 -97.55 33.86
CA GLU A 173 -24.14 -98.88 33.50
C GLU A 173 -22.98 -99.79 33.04
N LEU A 174 -22.01 -99.24 32.30
CA LEU A 174 -20.82 -99.99 31.86
C LEU A 174 -19.64 -99.97 32.84
N ASN A 175 -19.67 -99.07 33.83
CA ASN A 175 -18.55 -98.79 34.73
C ASN A 175 -17.24 -98.41 33.98
N LYS A 176 -17.33 -97.84 32.77
CA LYS A 176 -16.19 -97.35 31.98
C LYS A 176 -16.06 -95.83 32.07
N THR A 177 -14.83 -95.32 31.99
CA THR A 177 -14.52 -93.88 32.04
C THR A 177 -13.82 -93.38 30.78
N VAL A 178 -14.10 -92.14 30.39
CA VAL A 178 -13.37 -91.38 29.36
C VAL A 178 -12.96 -90.03 29.93
N GLN A 179 -11.75 -89.57 29.61
CA GLN A 179 -11.23 -88.29 30.07
C GLN A 179 -11.14 -87.28 28.93
N VAL A 180 -11.47 -86.02 29.23
CA VAL A 180 -11.35 -84.88 28.33
C VAL A 180 -10.52 -83.80 29.02
N LYS A 181 -9.49 -83.32 28.33
CA LYS A 181 -8.69 -82.20 28.80
C LYS A 181 -9.42 -80.89 28.54
N ILE A 182 -9.49 -80.02 29.55
CA ILE A 182 -10.09 -78.68 29.46
C ILE A 182 -8.97 -77.67 29.69
N SER A 183 -8.67 -76.86 28.67
CA SER A 183 -7.73 -75.74 28.79
C SER A 183 -8.48 -74.41 28.75
N VAL A 184 -8.36 -73.63 29.82
CA VAL A 184 -8.89 -72.28 29.93
C VAL A 184 -7.77 -71.29 29.66
N VAL A 185 -7.81 -70.60 28.53
CA VAL A 185 -6.73 -69.71 28.05
C VAL A 185 -7.25 -68.30 27.81
N GLU A 186 -6.41 -67.27 27.98
CA GLU A 186 -6.83 -65.88 27.80
C GLU A 186 -7.45 -65.62 26.41
N LYS A 187 -8.43 -64.72 26.37
CA LYS A 187 -9.03 -64.27 25.12
C LYS A 187 -7.97 -63.52 24.31
N LEU A 188 -7.83 -63.89 23.03
CA LEU A 188 -6.95 -63.17 22.11
C LEU A 188 -7.30 -61.68 22.07
N ALA A 189 -6.32 -60.83 22.38
CA ALA A 189 -6.45 -59.39 22.31
C ALA A 189 -5.12 -58.73 21.95
N LEU A 190 -5.17 -57.70 21.11
CA LEU A 190 -4.03 -56.84 20.76
C LEU A 190 -4.08 -55.58 21.60
N SER A 191 -2.91 -55.05 21.99
CA SER A 191 -2.83 -53.82 22.78
C SER A 191 -3.35 -52.58 22.05
N LYS A 192 -3.45 -52.63 20.70
CA LYS A 192 -4.05 -51.59 19.85
C LYS A 192 -4.74 -52.26 18.64
N SER A 193 -5.82 -51.67 18.17
CA SER A 193 -6.55 -52.08 16.96
C SER A 193 -6.12 -51.32 15.69
N GLU A 194 -5.44 -50.19 15.85
CA GLU A 194 -4.87 -49.40 14.76
C GLU A 194 -3.49 -48.85 15.13
N LEU A 195 -2.59 -48.81 14.15
CA LEU A 195 -1.25 -48.26 14.26
C LEU A 195 -0.97 -47.29 13.12
N LEU A 196 -0.33 -46.18 13.46
CA LEU A 196 0.13 -45.16 12.54
C LEU A 196 1.66 -45.08 12.65
N ILE A 197 2.37 -45.58 11.63
CA ILE A 197 3.82 -45.74 11.64
C ILE A 197 4.40 -45.03 10.41
N LYS A 198 5.59 -44.42 10.53
CA LYS A 198 6.31 -43.85 9.38
C LYS A 198 6.85 -44.96 8.45
N SER A 199 7.01 -44.69 7.16
CA SER A 199 7.69 -45.61 6.23
C SER A 199 9.09 -46.00 6.73
N ASN A 200 9.47 -47.27 6.56
CA ASN A 200 10.71 -47.85 7.09
C ASN A 200 10.83 -47.75 8.63
N GLY A 201 9.71 -47.60 9.34
CA GLY A 201 9.63 -47.58 10.80
C GLY A 201 9.28 -48.95 11.39
N GLU A 202 9.27 -48.99 12.71
CA GLU A 202 8.92 -50.18 13.50
C GLU A 202 8.05 -49.75 14.71
N ASP A 203 7.06 -50.57 15.06
CA ASP A 203 6.34 -50.49 16.34
C ASP A 203 6.08 -51.92 16.87
N VAL A 204 5.84 -52.05 18.17
CA VAL A 204 5.64 -53.33 18.83
C VAL A 204 4.32 -53.32 19.59
N LEU A 205 3.49 -54.32 19.33
CA LEU A 205 2.25 -54.55 20.08
C LEU A 205 2.41 -55.70 21.06
N SER A 206 1.77 -55.58 22.21
CA SER A 206 1.58 -56.70 23.11
C SER A 206 0.35 -57.49 22.67
N VAL A 207 0.46 -58.81 22.69
CA VAL A 207 -0.61 -59.75 22.39
C VAL A 207 -0.89 -60.59 23.62
N MET A 208 -2.16 -60.60 24.04
CA MET A 208 -2.67 -61.46 25.11
C MET A 208 -3.41 -62.64 24.48
N GLY A 209 -3.27 -63.84 25.05
CA GLY A 209 -3.82 -65.07 24.47
C GLY A 209 -3.07 -66.33 24.93
N SER A 210 -3.11 -67.39 24.13
CA SER A 210 -2.58 -68.71 24.51
C SER A 210 -1.06 -68.88 24.37
N GLY A 211 -0.37 -67.86 23.85
CA GLY A 211 1.07 -67.87 23.58
C GLY A 211 1.49 -68.54 22.26
N HIS A 212 0.55 -69.13 21.51
CA HIS A 212 0.81 -69.74 20.20
C HIS A 212 -0.01 -69.07 19.11
N TYR A 213 0.67 -68.27 18.29
CA TYR A 213 0.01 -67.43 17.31
C TYR A 213 0.56 -67.66 15.91
N THR A 214 -0.30 -67.46 14.92
CA THR A 214 0.07 -67.31 13.51
C THR A 214 -0.28 -65.90 13.07
N ILE A 215 0.46 -65.36 12.10
CA ILE A 215 0.30 -64.00 11.62
C ILE A 215 0.19 -63.97 10.11
N LYS A 216 -0.64 -63.07 9.59
CA LYS A 216 -0.80 -62.83 8.16
C LYS A 216 -0.95 -61.34 7.92
N SER A 217 -0.11 -60.79 7.05
CA SER A 217 -0.29 -59.43 6.52
C SER A 217 -1.08 -59.49 5.22
N SER A 218 -2.03 -58.58 5.03
CA SER A 218 -2.76 -58.47 3.76
C SER A 218 -1.91 -57.89 2.63
N ASP A 219 -0.87 -57.13 2.97
CA ASP A 219 0.14 -56.57 2.05
C ASP A 219 1.48 -56.40 2.78
N GLU A 220 2.42 -57.30 2.49
CA GLU A 220 3.75 -57.32 3.05
C GLU A 220 4.69 -56.23 2.52
N ALA A 221 4.37 -55.59 1.39
CA ALA A 221 5.14 -54.45 0.88
C ALA A 221 4.90 -53.20 1.75
N ILE A 222 3.73 -53.11 2.38
CA ILE A 222 3.35 -52.03 3.31
C ILE A 222 3.84 -52.35 4.72
N ALA A 223 3.52 -53.52 5.27
CA ALA A 223 4.00 -53.92 6.59
C ALA A 223 4.19 -55.43 6.72
N LYS A 224 5.32 -55.81 7.33
CA LYS A 224 5.64 -57.17 7.75
C LYS A 224 5.60 -57.25 9.27
N ALA A 225 5.16 -58.38 9.79
CA ALA A 225 5.18 -58.62 11.22
C ALA A 225 5.97 -59.87 11.54
N THR A 226 6.59 -59.87 12.72
CA THR A 226 7.26 -61.03 13.30
C THR A 226 6.81 -61.18 14.74
N PHE A 227 6.69 -62.42 15.20
CA PHE A 227 6.28 -62.71 16.56
C PHE A 227 7.46 -63.15 17.41
N SER A 228 7.55 -62.63 18.62
CA SER A 228 8.44 -63.16 19.65
C SER A 228 7.69 -63.19 20.99
N VAL A 229 7.45 -64.40 21.50
CA VAL A 229 6.70 -64.68 22.73
C VAL A 229 5.26 -64.13 22.66
N ASN A 230 5.00 -62.94 23.24
CA ASN A 230 3.71 -62.24 23.31
C ASN A 230 3.81 -60.83 22.71
N LYS A 231 4.84 -60.58 21.87
CA LYS A 231 5.08 -59.30 21.22
C LYS A 231 5.05 -59.48 19.70
N LEU A 232 4.19 -58.69 19.07
CA LEU A 232 4.09 -58.56 17.62
C LEU A 232 4.91 -57.35 17.19
N THR A 233 6.09 -57.57 16.63
CA THR A 233 6.92 -56.51 16.04
C THR A 233 6.48 -56.29 14.61
N ILE A 234 6.13 -55.05 14.27
CA ILE A 234 5.66 -54.65 12.94
C ILE A 234 6.69 -53.72 12.33
N LYS A 235 7.28 -54.16 11.22
CA LYS A 235 8.20 -53.36 10.38
C LYS A 235 7.46 -52.89 9.14
N THR A 236 7.59 -51.62 8.82
CA THR A 236 6.87 -50.99 7.71
C THR A 236 7.78 -50.71 6.53
N GLY A 237 7.23 -50.74 5.32
CA GLY A 237 7.92 -50.48 4.07
C GLY A 237 7.30 -49.29 3.35
N LYS A 238 6.57 -49.57 2.26
CA LYS A 238 5.89 -48.55 1.44
C LYS A 238 4.72 -47.91 2.19
N ALA A 239 4.50 -46.62 1.95
CA ALA A 239 3.31 -45.92 2.43
C ALA A 239 2.02 -46.55 1.88
N GLY A 240 0.99 -46.63 2.72
CA GLY A 240 -0.26 -47.30 2.41
C GLY A 240 -0.97 -47.79 3.67
N THR A 241 -2.07 -48.53 3.50
CA THR A 241 -2.79 -49.17 4.61
C THR A 241 -2.82 -50.67 4.37
N THR A 242 -2.54 -51.44 5.41
CA THR A 242 -2.61 -52.91 5.40
C THR A 242 -3.20 -53.39 6.73
N THR A 243 -3.66 -54.63 6.77
CA THR A 243 -4.14 -55.28 7.99
C THR A 243 -3.25 -56.45 8.33
N ILE A 244 -2.85 -56.56 9.60
CA ILE A 244 -2.18 -57.73 10.13
C ILE A 244 -3.16 -58.49 11.02
N SER A 245 -3.48 -59.72 10.63
CA SER A 245 -4.31 -60.64 11.39
C SER A 245 -3.43 -61.55 12.24
N VAL A 246 -3.67 -61.56 13.55
CA VAL A 246 -3.07 -62.52 14.49
C VAL A 246 -4.13 -63.57 14.81
N THR A 247 -3.80 -64.85 14.64
CA THR A 247 -4.70 -65.96 14.97
C THR A 247 -4.09 -66.83 16.06
N ASP A 248 -4.81 -67.03 17.15
CA ASP A 248 -4.45 -67.92 18.23
C ASP A 248 -4.74 -69.37 17.82
N VAL A 249 -3.68 -70.18 17.72
CA VAL A 249 -3.76 -71.55 17.20
C VAL A 249 -4.58 -72.46 18.10
N LYS A 250 -4.57 -72.23 19.43
CA LYS A 250 -5.25 -73.10 20.39
C LYS A 250 -6.75 -72.82 20.48
N THR A 251 -7.16 -71.57 20.28
CA THR A 251 -8.58 -71.15 20.36
C THR A 251 -9.24 -70.95 19.01
N GLY A 252 -8.47 -70.83 17.93
CA GLY A 252 -8.96 -70.51 16.59
C GLY A 252 -9.45 -69.06 16.43
N ARG A 253 -9.28 -68.21 17.44
CA ARG A 253 -9.72 -66.81 17.40
C ARG A 253 -8.70 -65.96 16.65
N ALA A 254 -9.21 -64.98 15.89
CA ALA A 254 -8.38 -63.99 15.21
C ALA A 254 -8.64 -62.58 15.77
N ALA A 255 -7.60 -61.75 15.75
CA ALA A 255 -7.66 -60.32 16.05
C ALA A 255 -6.82 -59.56 15.03
N ASP A 256 -7.37 -58.47 14.52
CA ASP A 256 -6.75 -57.66 13.47
C ASP A 256 -6.19 -56.36 14.03
N VAL A 257 -5.06 -55.92 13.48
CA VAL A 257 -4.57 -54.56 13.61
C VAL A 257 -4.44 -53.92 12.23
N LYS A 258 -5.06 -52.75 12.07
CA LYS A 258 -4.88 -51.92 10.89
C LYS A 258 -3.58 -51.13 11.03
N VAL A 259 -2.70 -51.22 10.03
CA VAL A 259 -1.43 -50.50 9.99
C VAL A 259 -1.46 -49.50 8.85
N ILE A 260 -1.38 -48.22 9.19
CA ILE A 260 -1.31 -47.10 8.26
C ILE A 260 0.14 -46.61 8.25
N VAL A 261 0.79 -46.77 7.10
CA VAL A 261 2.17 -46.33 6.87
C VAL A 261 2.16 -44.97 6.19
N ILE A 262 2.66 -43.95 6.89
CA ILE A 262 2.72 -42.59 6.39
C ILE A 262 3.97 -42.42 5.52
N ALA A 263 3.80 -41.82 4.34
CA ALA A 263 4.92 -41.40 3.50
C ALA A 263 5.66 -40.20 4.11
N ASP A 264 6.97 -40.12 3.91
CA ASP A 264 7.72 -38.90 4.23
C ASP A 264 7.11 -37.68 3.51
N ILE A 265 7.18 -36.52 4.16
CA ILE A 265 6.69 -35.26 3.60
C ILE A 265 7.46 -34.91 2.32
N SER A 266 6.73 -34.53 1.28
CA SER A 266 7.30 -34.06 0.02
C SER A 266 6.54 -32.85 -0.49
N LEU A 267 7.28 -31.90 -1.06
CA LEU A 267 6.73 -30.67 -1.65
C LEU A 267 6.85 -30.74 -3.17
N SER A 268 5.81 -30.26 -3.87
CA SER A 268 5.79 -30.19 -5.33
C SER A 268 6.88 -29.30 -5.94
N LYS A 269 7.44 -28.36 -5.16
CA LYS A 269 8.51 -27.45 -5.58
C LYS A 269 9.54 -27.30 -4.47
N ARG A 270 10.82 -27.22 -4.86
CA ARG A 270 11.95 -26.91 -3.97
C ARG A 270 12.33 -25.43 -3.98
N GLU A 271 11.91 -24.69 -4.99
CA GLU A 271 12.12 -23.24 -5.10
C GLU A 271 10.87 -22.54 -5.64
N VAL A 272 10.60 -21.34 -5.13
CA VAL A 272 9.56 -20.43 -5.62
C VAL A 272 10.12 -19.02 -5.73
N THR A 273 9.94 -18.40 -6.89
CA THR A 273 10.20 -16.97 -7.08
C THR A 273 8.87 -16.20 -6.97
N ILE A 274 8.83 -15.21 -6.09
CA ILE A 274 7.65 -14.36 -5.87
C ILE A 274 8.06 -12.92 -6.16
N GLU A 275 7.31 -12.23 -7.01
CA GLU A 275 7.45 -10.78 -7.13
C GLU A 275 6.61 -10.12 -6.03
N ARG A 276 7.25 -9.28 -5.20
CA ARG A 276 6.58 -8.61 -4.07
C ARG A 276 5.35 -7.83 -4.56
N GLY A 277 4.21 -8.05 -3.91
CA GLY A 277 2.94 -7.39 -4.24
C GLY A 277 2.05 -8.15 -5.23
N LYS A 278 2.52 -9.27 -5.80
CA LYS A 278 1.67 -10.21 -6.55
C LYS A 278 0.93 -11.17 -5.62
N ASN A 279 0.03 -11.96 -6.21
CA ASN A 279 -0.70 -13.01 -5.52
C ASN A 279 0.25 -14.01 -4.83
N ASN A 280 -0.23 -14.59 -3.72
CA ASN A 280 0.48 -15.65 -3.02
C ASN A 280 0.79 -16.82 -3.98
N GLN A 281 1.89 -17.52 -3.71
CA GLN A 281 2.28 -18.70 -4.46
C GLN A 281 1.98 -19.96 -3.66
N ASP A 282 1.35 -20.93 -4.32
CA ASP A 282 1.03 -22.22 -3.74
C ASP A 282 2.14 -23.24 -4.02
N VAL A 283 2.53 -23.97 -2.98
CA VAL A 283 3.32 -25.20 -3.10
C VAL A 283 2.49 -26.34 -2.52
N VAL A 284 2.12 -27.28 -3.38
CA VAL A 284 1.36 -28.49 -2.97
C VAL A 284 2.24 -29.35 -2.07
N ILE A 285 1.68 -29.80 -0.94
CA ILE A 285 2.28 -30.83 -0.09
C ILE A 285 1.80 -32.18 -0.63
N SER A 286 2.69 -32.88 -1.34
CA SER A 286 2.37 -34.05 -2.16
C SER A 286 2.23 -35.34 -1.34
N SER A 287 2.81 -35.38 -0.15
CA SER A 287 2.79 -36.53 0.77
C SER A 287 3.04 -36.08 2.22
N GLY A 288 2.74 -36.94 3.19
CA GLY A 288 2.91 -36.68 4.62
C GLY A 288 1.67 -37.09 5.42
N SER A 289 1.66 -36.77 6.72
CA SER A 289 0.59 -37.15 7.64
C SER A 289 -0.67 -36.30 7.58
N GLY A 290 -0.60 -35.12 6.95
CA GLY A 290 -1.65 -34.10 6.99
C GLY A 290 -1.56 -33.14 8.18
N GLU A 291 -0.72 -33.44 9.18
CA GLU A 291 -0.45 -32.56 10.32
C GLU A 291 0.94 -31.93 10.19
N TYR A 292 0.99 -30.63 9.95
CA TYR A 292 2.25 -29.93 9.67
C TYR A 292 2.42 -28.67 10.51
N THR A 293 3.67 -28.37 10.84
CA THR A 293 4.11 -27.10 11.40
C THR A 293 5.04 -26.41 10.42
N ILE A 294 5.05 -25.08 10.42
CA ILE A 294 5.86 -24.29 9.49
C ILE A 294 6.72 -23.28 10.24
N SER A 295 7.90 -23.01 9.69
CA SER A 295 8.74 -21.91 10.13
C SER A 295 9.40 -21.25 8.91
N SER A 296 9.58 -19.93 8.97
CA SER A 296 10.36 -19.18 8.00
C SER A 296 11.69 -18.79 8.63
N ALA A 297 12.80 -19.07 7.95
CA ALA A 297 14.14 -18.69 8.42
C ALA A 297 14.28 -17.16 8.55
N ASN A 298 13.55 -16.41 7.73
CA ASN A 298 13.45 -14.95 7.80
C ASN A 298 12.04 -14.51 7.39
N SER A 299 11.19 -14.28 8.39
CA SER A 299 9.80 -13.85 8.20
C SER A 299 9.66 -12.44 7.62
N ASN A 300 10.72 -11.61 7.67
CA ASN A 300 10.72 -10.30 7.01
C ASN A 300 10.80 -10.42 5.48
N VAL A 301 11.38 -11.53 4.97
CA VAL A 301 11.49 -11.80 3.53
C VAL A 301 10.24 -12.50 3.01
N ALA A 302 9.82 -13.60 3.63
CA ALA A 302 8.58 -14.30 3.25
C ALA A 302 7.94 -15.01 4.45
N THR A 303 6.62 -15.07 4.44
CA THR A 303 5.81 -15.85 5.38
C THR A 303 5.03 -16.92 4.63
N ALA A 304 4.56 -17.94 5.34
CA ALA A 304 3.65 -18.92 4.77
C ALA A 304 2.56 -19.30 5.75
N SER A 305 1.55 -19.97 5.22
CA SER A 305 0.47 -20.62 5.97
C SER A 305 0.12 -21.94 5.27
N ILE A 306 -0.60 -22.83 5.96
CA ILE A 306 -1.13 -24.05 5.35
C ILE A 306 -2.62 -23.87 5.15
N SER A 307 -3.09 -24.12 3.93
CA SER A 307 -4.51 -24.11 3.59
C SER A 307 -4.79 -25.15 2.51
N GLY A 308 -5.79 -26.00 2.72
CA GLY A 308 -6.22 -27.01 1.74
C GLY A 308 -5.10 -27.95 1.26
N GLY A 309 -4.19 -28.38 2.14
CA GLY A 309 -3.07 -29.26 1.77
C GLY A 309 -1.94 -28.57 0.99
N LYS A 310 -1.94 -27.23 0.95
CA LYS A 310 -0.92 -26.43 0.28
C LYS A 310 -0.21 -25.52 1.26
N LEU A 311 1.08 -25.32 1.02
CA LEU A 311 1.85 -24.23 1.61
C LEU A 311 1.59 -22.96 0.77
N VAL A 312 0.86 -22.01 1.34
CA VAL A 312 0.54 -20.72 0.72
C VAL A 312 1.58 -19.71 1.16
N ILE A 313 2.46 -19.31 0.23
CA ILE A 313 3.63 -18.47 0.49
C ILE A 313 3.36 -17.04 0.05
N ARG A 314 3.68 -16.08 0.93
CA ARG A 314 3.60 -14.64 0.67
C ARG A 314 4.97 -14.00 0.76
N GLY A 315 5.40 -13.34 -0.32
CA GLY A 315 6.61 -12.51 -0.32
C GLY A 315 6.38 -11.19 0.41
N ALA A 316 7.22 -10.87 1.38
CA ALA A 316 7.15 -9.65 2.20
C ALA A 316 8.24 -8.62 1.83
N SER A 317 9.51 -9.02 1.73
CA SER A 317 10.63 -8.13 1.37
C SER A 317 11.59 -8.78 0.38
N GLN A 318 12.29 -7.97 -0.43
CA GLN A 318 13.28 -8.48 -1.38
C GLN A 318 14.35 -9.27 -0.64
N GLY A 319 14.68 -10.46 -1.16
CA GLY A 319 15.69 -11.32 -0.57
C GLY A 319 15.44 -12.77 -0.87
N THR A 320 16.23 -13.63 -0.24
CA THR A 320 16.04 -15.07 -0.28
C THR A 320 15.87 -15.58 1.15
N THR A 321 14.91 -16.48 1.35
CA THR A 321 14.68 -17.17 2.63
C THR A 321 14.34 -18.63 2.36
N GLN A 322 14.26 -19.41 3.43
CA GLN A 322 13.78 -20.79 3.39
C GLN A 322 12.56 -20.92 4.27
N ILE A 323 11.58 -21.70 3.80
CA ILE A 323 10.43 -22.10 4.60
C ILE A 323 10.55 -23.60 4.84
N LEU A 324 10.53 -23.97 6.11
CA LEU A 324 10.58 -25.35 6.58
C LEU A 324 9.15 -25.80 6.88
N VAL A 325 8.78 -26.96 6.38
CA VAL A 325 7.53 -27.65 6.68
C VAL A 325 7.88 -28.94 7.40
N LYS A 326 7.57 -29.00 8.68
CA LYS A 326 7.80 -30.19 9.51
C LYS A 326 6.51 -30.97 9.66
N ASP A 327 6.54 -32.23 9.32
CA ASP A 327 5.47 -33.18 9.60
C ASP A 327 5.48 -33.55 11.09
N SER A 328 4.37 -33.28 11.77
CA SER A 328 4.26 -33.45 13.22
C SER A 328 4.25 -34.91 13.65
N LYS A 329 3.84 -35.84 12.78
CA LYS A 329 3.81 -37.28 13.08
C LYS A 329 5.11 -37.97 12.72
N THR A 330 5.69 -37.67 11.56
CA THR A 330 6.92 -38.34 11.10
C THR A 330 8.20 -37.65 11.59
N GLY A 331 8.10 -36.37 11.96
CA GLY A 331 9.23 -35.53 12.38
C GLY A 331 10.11 -35.05 11.22
N LYS A 332 9.83 -35.48 9.98
CA LYS A 332 10.58 -35.10 8.78
C LYS A 332 10.30 -33.65 8.39
N VAL A 333 11.33 -33.01 7.85
CA VAL A 333 11.27 -31.63 7.39
C VAL A 333 11.48 -31.61 5.88
N ALA A 334 10.54 -31.00 5.16
CA ALA A 334 10.75 -30.58 3.79
C ALA A 334 10.99 -29.07 3.75
N GLU A 335 11.78 -28.60 2.80
CA GLU A 335 12.13 -27.19 2.66
C GLU A 335 11.77 -26.66 1.28
N VAL A 336 11.44 -25.38 1.22
CA VAL A 336 11.31 -24.62 -0.02
C VAL A 336 12.13 -23.33 0.06
N ARG A 337 13.01 -23.12 -0.91
CA ARG A 337 13.73 -21.86 -1.11
C ARG A 337 12.78 -20.83 -1.71
N VAL A 338 12.66 -19.68 -1.07
CA VAL A 338 11.78 -18.59 -1.52
C VAL A 338 12.64 -17.41 -1.92
N VAL A 339 12.62 -17.06 -3.20
CA VAL A 339 13.28 -15.88 -3.74
C VAL A 339 12.22 -14.80 -3.95
N VAL A 340 12.23 -13.77 -3.11
CA VAL A 340 11.35 -12.62 -3.29
C VAL A 340 12.10 -11.59 -4.12
N THR A 341 11.64 -11.43 -5.35
CA THR A 341 12.11 -10.41 -6.26
C THR A 341 11.20 -9.20 -6.19
N VAL A 342 11.68 -8.09 -6.74
CA VAL A 342 10.91 -6.88 -6.89
C VAL A 342 11.10 -6.39 -8.31
N ALA A 343 9.99 -6.11 -8.99
CA ALA A 343 10.06 -5.58 -10.34
C ALA A 343 10.90 -4.31 -10.36
N ASN A 344 11.71 -4.16 -11.41
CA ASN A 344 12.34 -2.87 -11.70
C ASN A 344 11.23 -1.83 -11.88
N ILE A 345 11.52 -0.57 -11.56
CA ILE A 345 10.61 0.52 -11.90
C ILE A 345 10.65 0.66 -13.42
N THR A 346 9.51 0.47 -14.08
CA THR A 346 9.35 0.82 -15.49
C THR A 346 8.35 1.96 -15.60
N LEU A 347 8.62 2.85 -16.55
CA LEU A 347 7.88 4.10 -16.72
C LEU A 347 7.27 4.11 -18.13
N SER A 348 6.12 4.76 -18.29
CA SER A 348 5.51 4.92 -19.61
C SER A 348 6.34 5.80 -20.56
N SER A 349 7.29 6.58 -20.02
CA SER A 349 8.30 7.32 -20.78
C SER A 349 9.54 7.59 -19.92
N LEU A 350 10.72 7.62 -20.55
CA LEU A 350 11.99 8.00 -19.93
C LEU A 350 12.38 9.46 -20.20
N SER A 351 11.50 10.21 -20.86
CA SER A 351 11.71 11.64 -21.14
C SER A 351 10.41 12.43 -21.07
N ALA A 352 10.53 13.71 -20.72
CA ALA A 352 9.43 14.67 -20.77
C ALA A 352 9.94 16.00 -21.33
N THR A 353 9.18 16.58 -22.25
CA THR A 353 9.41 17.94 -22.74
C THR A 353 8.22 18.80 -22.36
N LEU A 354 8.47 19.91 -21.69
CA LEU A 354 7.48 20.80 -21.12
C LEU A 354 7.80 22.24 -21.53
N ARG A 355 6.80 23.12 -21.52
CA ARG A 355 7.01 24.56 -21.38
C ARG A 355 7.11 24.94 -19.91
N ALA A 356 7.78 26.04 -19.58
CA ALA A 356 7.80 26.54 -18.22
C ALA A 356 6.36 26.76 -17.69
N THR A 357 6.12 26.40 -16.42
CA THR A 357 4.81 26.33 -15.73
C THR A 357 3.85 25.22 -16.19
N GLU A 358 4.18 24.46 -17.23
CA GLU A 358 3.38 23.31 -17.67
C GLU A 358 3.61 22.10 -16.76
N THR A 359 2.57 21.28 -16.61
CA THR A 359 2.60 20.04 -15.83
C THR A 359 2.27 18.86 -16.74
N THR A 360 3.02 17.77 -16.61
CA THR A 360 2.69 16.47 -17.22
C THR A 360 2.73 15.37 -16.16
N SER A 361 2.25 14.19 -16.51
CA SER A 361 2.30 12.99 -15.67
C SER A 361 2.84 11.81 -16.47
N ILE A 362 3.78 11.07 -15.89
CA ILE A 362 4.29 9.82 -16.43
C ILE A 362 3.81 8.67 -15.52
N ASN A 363 3.28 7.61 -16.13
CA ASN A 363 2.79 6.45 -15.39
C ASN A 363 3.97 5.57 -14.97
N ILE A 364 3.92 5.09 -13.74
CA ILE A 364 4.78 4.05 -13.19
C ILE A 364 4.07 2.72 -13.45
N LEU A 365 4.61 1.92 -14.37
CA LEU A 365 3.98 0.70 -14.86
C LEU A 365 4.26 -0.49 -13.93
N THR A 366 5.45 -0.51 -13.33
CA THR A 366 5.90 -1.59 -12.42
C THR A 366 6.65 -1.02 -11.23
N GLY A 367 6.69 -1.76 -10.12
CA GLY A 367 7.35 -1.41 -8.86
C GLY A 367 6.47 -1.75 -7.65
N SER A 368 6.86 -1.31 -6.45
CA SER A 368 6.19 -1.69 -5.20
C SER A 368 4.88 -0.94 -4.88
N GLY A 369 4.57 0.13 -5.61
CA GLY A 369 3.47 1.06 -5.27
C GLY A 369 3.84 2.14 -4.25
N SER A 370 5.05 2.11 -3.68
CA SER A 370 5.54 3.14 -2.74
C SER A 370 6.76 3.85 -3.30
N TYR A 371 6.57 5.09 -3.74
CA TYR A 371 7.58 5.84 -4.50
C TYR A 371 7.88 7.20 -3.88
N GLU A 372 9.08 7.69 -4.16
CA GLU A 372 9.47 9.09 -4.01
C GLU A 372 10.08 9.60 -5.31
N ALA A 373 9.84 10.88 -5.62
CA ALA A 373 10.45 11.54 -6.77
C ALA A 373 11.29 12.71 -6.30
N THR A 374 12.50 12.82 -6.84
CA THR A 374 13.41 13.93 -6.59
C THR A 374 13.90 14.51 -7.92
N SER A 375 14.03 15.83 -7.99
CA SER A 375 14.59 16.51 -9.15
C SER A 375 16.03 16.93 -8.84
N SER A 376 16.95 16.72 -9.79
CA SER A 376 18.34 17.16 -9.64
C SER A 376 18.47 18.68 -9.67
N SER A 377 17.46 19.39 -10.18
CA SER A 377 17.37 20.85 -10.15
C SER A 377 15.92 21.28 -10.00
N ILE A 378 15.51 21.55 -8.76
CA ILE A 378 14.15 22.00 -8.43
C ILE A 378 13.81 23.37 -9.02
N THR A 379 14.82 24.16 -9.40
CA THR A 379 14.64 25.44 -10.08
C THR A 379 14.23 25.27 -11.54
N VAL A 380 14.61 24.15 -12.18
CA VAL A 380 14.23 23.81 -13.57
C VAL A 380 12.90 23.07 -13.60
N ALA A 381 12.73 22.02 -12.78
CA ALA A 381 11.45 21.31 -12.66
C ALA A 381 11.26 20.68 -11.28
N THR A 382 10.02 20.62 -10.82
CA THR A 382 9.63 19.92 -9.60
C THR A 382 8.88 18.64 -9.94
N ALA A 383 9.01 17.61 -9.11
CA ALA A 383 8.29 16.34 -9.28
C ALA A 383 7.60 15.92 -7.98
N SER A 384 6.44 15.31 -8.08
CA SER A 384 5.71 14.70 -6.96
C SER A 384 5.09 13.37 -7.39
N ILE A 385 4.77 12.53 -6.40
CA ILE A 385 4.11 11.24 -6.63
C ILE A 385 2.61 11.38 -6.33
N SER A 386 1.77 10.92 -7.26
CA SER A 386 0.31 10.81 -7.09
C SER A 386 -0.13 9.40 -7.50
N GLY A 387 -0.27 8.51 -6.52
CA GLY A 387 -0.48 7.07 -6.77
C GLY A 387 0.67 6.48 -7.61
N ASN A 388 0.32 5.85 -8.74
CA ASN A 388 1.28 5.29 -9.70
C ASN A 388 1.68 6.29 -10.80
N LYS A 389 1.62 7.60 -10.54
CA LYS A 389 2.05 8.64 -11.48
C LYS A 389 3.11 9.51 -10.84
N VAL A 390 4.13 9.86 -11.61
CA VAL A 390 5.01 10.98 -11.29
C VAL A 390 4.52 12.22 -12.03
N VAL A 391 4.11 13.22 -11.27
CA VAL A 391 3.63 14.51 -11.77
C VAL A 391 4.83 15.46 -11.81
N ILE A 392 5.16 15.95 -13.00
CA ILE A 392 6.32 16.82 -13.24
C ILE A 392 5.83 18.18 -13.68
N THR A 393 6.29 19.24 -13.02
CA THR A 393 5.97 20.63 -13.36
C THR A 393 7.24 21.37 -13.74
N GLY A 394 7.29 21.92 -14.96
CA GLY A 394 8.38 22.78 -15.42
C GLY A 394 8.35 24.12 -14.68
N LYS A 395 9.51 24.59 -14.22
CA LYS A 395 9.66 25.85 -13.46
C LYS A 395 10.44 26.90 -14.23
N ALA A 396 11.60 26.55 -14.79
CA ALA A 396 12.44 27.48 -15.55
C ALA A 396 13.07 26.77 -16.76
N ILE A 397 13.46 27.55 -17.77
CA ILE A 397 14.11 27.04 -18.98
C ILE A 397 15.39 26.28 -18.61
N GLY A 398 15.54 25.06 -19.14
CA GLY A 398 16.72 24.23 -18.91
C GLY A 398 16.43 22.74 -18.99
N SER A 399 17.39 21.94 -18.53
CA SER A 399 17.27 20.49 -18.46
C SER A 399 17.56 19.98 -17.06
N THR A 400 16.82 18.98 -16.60
CA THR A 400 17.05 18.31 -15.31
C THR A 400 16.71 16.82 -15.40
N LYS A 401 17.06 16.06 -14.36
CA LYS A 401 16.70 14.65 -14.22
C LYS A 401 15.77 14.50 -13.03
N VAL A 402 14.66 13.83 -13.25
CA VAL A 402 13.77 13.39 -12.17
C VAL A 402 14.05 11.93 -11.88
N THR A 403 14.50 11.65 -10.66
CA THR A 403 14.76 10.30 -10.17
C THR A 403 13.55 9.83 -9.37
N ILE A 404 12.97 8.71 -9.79
CA ILE A 404 11.92 8.00 -9.07
C ILE A 404 12.60 6.87 -8.34
N LYS A 405 12.52 6.88 -7.02
CA LYS A 405 13.03 5.82 -6.16
C LYS A 405 11.85 5.07 -5.56
N ASP A 406 11.90 3.76 -5.68
CA ASP A 406 11.01 2.87 -4.96
C ASP A 406 11.50 2.79 -3.51
N LYS A 407 10.69 3.29 -2.58
CA LYS A 407 11.07 3.42 -1.16
C LYS A 407 11.28 2.07 -0.49
N ILE A 408 10.68 1.03 -1.05
CA ILE A 408 10.71 -0.31 -0.52
C ILE A 408 11.95 -1.06 -1.02
N THR A 409 12.29 -0.91 -2.30
CA THR A 409 13.33 -1.71 -2.96
C THR A 409 14.65 -0.97 -3.08
N GLY A 410 14.64 0.36 -2.97
CA GLY A 410 15.77 1.22 -3.24
C GLY A 410 16.12 1.36 -4.72
N LYS A 411 15.45 0.63 -5.63
CA LYS A 411 15.68 0.74 -7.08
C LYS A 411 15.23 2.12 -7.58
N VAL A 412 15.87 2.58 -8.65
CA VAL A 412 15.62 3.89 -9.23
C VAL A 412 15.32 3.79 -10.72
N ALA A 413 14.45 4.70 -11.20
CA ALA A 413 14.29 5.02 -12.62
C ALA A 413 14.46 6.53 -12.80
N VAL A 414 14.96 6.94 -13.96
CA VAL A 414 15.29 8.34 -14.24
C VAL A 414 14.54 8.81 -15.47
N ILE A 415 13.94 9.99 -15.36
CA ILE A 415 13.30 10.72 -16.46
C ILE A 415 14.16 11.91 -16.80
N ASN A 416 14.55 12.04 -18.07
CA ASN A 416 15.21 13.24 -18.58
C ASN A 416 14.15 14.30 -18.90
N VAL A 417 14.19 15.44 -18.22
CA VAL A 417 13.20 16.51 -18.35
C VAL A 417 13.82 17.72 -19.03
N GLY A 418 13.26 18.13 -20.16
CA GLY A 418 13.58 19.38 -20.84
C GLY A 418 12.44 20.39 -20.66
N VAL A 419 12.77 21.59 -20.19
CA VAL A 419 11.82 22.69 -20.04
C VAL A 419 12.19 23.81 -21.01
N SER A 420 11.28 24.08 -21.94
CA SER A 420 11.39 25.14 -22.95
C SER A 420 10.66 26.41 -22.49
N ALA A 421 10.94 27.52 -23.17
CA ALA A 421 10.30 28.80 -22.87
C ALA A 421 8.78 28.71 -23.01
N LYS A 422 8.06 29.37 -22.09
CA LYS A 422 6.60 29.51 -22.16
C LYS A 422 6.20 30.47 -23.28
N ASN A 423 6.80 31.65 -23.30
CA ASN A 423 6.60 32.69 -24.31
C ASN A 423 7.93 33.36 -24.70
N ASN A 424 7.85 34.40 -25.54
CA ASN A 424 8.96 35.30 -25.83
C ASN A 424 8.72 36.66 -25.14
N ILE A 425 9.74 37.19 -24.46
CA ILE A 425 9.68 38.57 -23.96
C ILE A 425 9.85 39.50 -25.16
N LYS A 426 8.95 40.48 -25.32
CA LYS A 426 9.08 41.52 -26.34
C LYS A 426 9.09 42.90 -25.69
N LEU A 427 9.87 43.80 -26.26
CA LEU A 427 9.94 45.20 -25.87
C LEU A 427 9.22 46.07 -26.91
N ALA A 428 8.65 47.20 -26.49
CA ALA A 428 8.07 48.18 -27.41
C ALA A 428 9.11 48.77 -28.38
N GLN A 429 10.38 48.74 -27.99
CA GLN A 429 11.54 49.10 -28.81
C GLN A 429 12.76 48.28 -28.36
N THR A 430 13.64 47.95 -29.30
CA THR A 430 14.86 47.14 -29.05
C THR A 430 16.12 47.97 -28.93
N THR A 431 16.05 49.27 -29.24
CA THR A 431 17.13 50.24 -29.07
C THR A 431 16.59 51.50 -28.38
N THR A 432 17.46 52.20 -27.64
CA THR A 432 17.12 53.51 -27.07
C THR A 432 18.35 54.37 -26.87
N GLU A 433 18.20 55.68 -27.07
CA GLU A 433 19.24 56.68 -26.80
C GLU A 433 18.81 57.58 -25.63
N ILE A 434 19.68 57.69 -24.62
CA ILE A 434 19.45 58.50 -23.41
C ILE A 434 20.65 59.39 -23.12
N LYS A 435 20.42 60.59 -22.60
CA LYS A 435 21.51 61.45 -22.13
C LYS A 435 21.97 61.01 -20.74
N VAL A 436 23.23 61.27 -20.39
CA VAL A 436 23.73 61.09 -19.01
C VAL A 436 22.80 61.79 -18.00
N GLY A 437 22.46 61.11 -16.92
CA GLY A 437 21.58 61.60 -15.86
C GLY A 437 20.09 61.45 -16.13
N VAL A 438 19.69 61.15 -17.37
CA VAL A 438 18.28 61.02 -17.77
C VAL A 438 17.79 59.58 -17.55
N THR A 439 16.56 59.47 -17.06
CA THR A 439 15.81 58.22 -16.97
C THR A 439 14.81 58.14 -18.13
N ARG A 440 14.72 56.99 -18.79
CA ARG A 440 13.66 56.66 -19.76
C ARG A 440 12.96 55.37 -19.36
N ASN A 441 11.67 55.31 -19.66
CA ASN A 441 10.87 54.10 -19.51
C ASN A 441 10.77 53.37 -20.84
N VAL A 442 10.91 52.05 -20.81
CA VAL A 442 10.69 51.15 -21.95
C VAL A 442 9.65 50.10 -21.54
N VAL A 443 8.59 49.96 -22.33
CA VAL A 443 7.51 49.02 -22.03
C VAL A 443 7.88 47.61 -22.51
N ILE A 444 7.66 46.61 -21.66
CA ILE A 444 7.68 45.19 -22.01
C ILE A 444 6.29 44.84 -22.55
N SER A 445 6.20 44.60 -23.86
CA SER A 445 4.94 44.45 -24.60
C SER A 445 4.37 43.03 -24.55
N SER A 446 5.20 42.02 -24.26
CA SER A 446 4.73 40.65 -24.02
C SER A 446 5.67 39.88 -23.10
N GLY A 447 5.14 38.85 -22.44
CA GLY A 447 5.86 37.95 -21.54
C GLY A 447 4.99 37.58 -20.33
N SER A 448 5.55 36.77 -19.44
CA SER A 448 4.87 36.14 -18.31
C SER A 448 5.09 36.87 -16.97
N GLY A 449 5.62 38.09 -16.99
CA GLY A 449 5.87 38.92 -15.78
C GLY A 449 7.16 38.56 -15.03
N ASN A 450 7.31 39.08 -13.80
CA ASN A 450 8.46 38.84 -12.90
C ASN A 450 9.84 39.06 -13.55
N TYR A 451 9.94 40.10 -14.35
CA TYR A 451 11.14 40.40 -15.10
C TYR A 451 12.27 40.91 -14.20
N VAL A 452 13.48 40.58 -14.60
CA VAL A 452 14.74 41.11 -14.09
C VAL A 452 15.50 41.71 -15.28
N ALA A 453 16.06 42.90 -15.09
CA ALA A 453 16.97 43.50 -16.05
C ALA A 453 18.39 43.49 -15.51
N VAL A 454 19.31 42.94 -16.29
CA VAL A 454 20.74 42.93 -15.98
C VAL A 454 21.45 43.80 -16.98
N SER A 455 22.20 44.78 -16.49
CA SER A 455 23.03 45.65 -17.33
C SER A 455 24.37 44.99 -17.61
N GLY A 456 24.75 44.92 -18.89
CA GLY A 456 26.08 44.47 -19.30
C GLY A 456 27.20 45.43 -18.87
N ASN A 457 26.86 46.67 -18.50
CA ASN A 457 27.78 47.64 -17.91
C ASN A 457 27.02 48.63 -17.02
N THR A 458 27.02 48.36 -15.72
CA THR A 458 26.32 49.18 -14.71
C THR A 458 26.89 50.60 -14.58
N GLY A 459 28.14 50.82 -15.01
CA GLY A 459 28.75 52.15 -15.07
C GLY A 459 28.22 53.03 -16.21
N VAL A 460 27.61 52.44 -17.25
CA VAL A 460 27.01 53.16 -18.38
C VAL A 460 25.52 53.30 -18.15
N VAL A 461 24.83 52.22 -17.77
CA VAL A 461 23.37 52.21 -17.56
C VAL A 461 23.03 51.40 -16.32
N THR A 462 22.14 51.94 -15.49
CA THR A 462 21.39 51.15 -14.50
C THR A 462 19.95 50.98 -14.93
N ALA A 463 19.32 49.88 -14.54
CA ALA A 463 17.95 49.59 -14.90
C ALA A 463 17.20 48.95 -13.73
N ASN A 464 15.96 49.37 -13.52
CA ASN A 464 15.03 48.78 -12.57
C ASN A 464 13.74 48.40 -13.29
N ILE A 465 12.97 47.47 -12.74
CA ILE A 465 11.69 47.05 -13.31
C ILE A 465 10.57 47.37 -12.32
N SER A 466 9.49 47.97 -12.82
CA SER A 466 8.24 48.16 -12.09
C SER A 466 7.10 47.62 -12.94
N GLY A 467 6.56 46.46 -12.56
CA GLY A 467 5.58 45.72 -13.36
C GLY A 467 6.13 45.36 -14.75
N ASN A 468 5.49 45.91 -15.79
CA ASN A 468 5.89 45.70 -17.19
C ASN A 468 6.72 46.87 -17.76
N VAL A 469 7.22 47.77 -16.91
CA VAL A 469 8.01 48.94 -17.33
C VAL A 469 9.45 48.79 -16.87
N LEU A 470 10.37 48.83 -17.83
CA LEU A 470 11.80 48.91 -17.62
C LEU A 470 12.20 50.39 -17.50
N ILE A 471 12.72 50.76 -16.33
CA ILE A 471 13.15 52.12 -15.99
C ILE A 471 14.68 52.18 -16.15
N VAL A 472 15.14 52.84 -17.21
CA VAL A 472 16.54 52.86 -17.65
C VAL A 472 17.17 54.21 -17.36
N LYS A 473 18.25 54.27 -16.59
CA LYS A 473 18.98 55.50 -16.25
C LYS A 473 20.37 55.51 -16.86
N GLY A 474 20.70 56.58 -17.58
CA GLY A 474 22.03 56.81 -18.14
C GLY A 474 22.99 57.34 -17.07
N ILE A 475 24.14 56.68 -16.88
CA ILE A 475 25.14 57.01 -15.85
C ILE A 475 26.37 57.68 -16.48
N LYS A 476 26.92 57.08 -17.55
CA LYS A 476 28.12 57.58 -18.24
C LYS A 476 27.97 57.36 -19.75
N PRO A 477 28.57 58.21 -20.60
CA PRO A 477 28.53 57.99 -22.04
C PRO A 477 29.10 56.62 -22.41
N GLY A 478 28.46 55.93 -23.34
CA GLY A 478 28.84 54.61 -23.80
C GLY A 478 27.66 53.79 -24.31
N ASN A 479 27.95 52.60 -24.81
CA ASN A 479 26.94 51.67 -25.30
C ASN A 479 26.93 50.45 -24.37
N THR A 480 25.75 49.97 -24.01
CA THR A 480 25.60 48.71 -23.29
C THR A 480 24.27 48.05 -23.63
N ASN A 481 24.18 46.77 -23.33
CA ASN A 481 22.96 46.00 -23.49
C ASN A 481 22.34 45.75 -22.12
N LEU A 482 21.02 45.88 -22.03
CA LEU A 482 20.24 45.36 -20.92
C LEU A 482 19.62 44.04 -21.36
N THR A 483 19.90 42.96 -20.62
CA THR A 483 19.25 41.66 -20.81
C THR A 483 18.05 41.58 -19.89
N ILE A 484 16.86 41.41 -20.46
CA ILE A 484 15.60 41.26 -19.73
C ILE A 484 15.24 39.77 -19.74
N SER A 485 15.03 39.20 -18.56
CA SER A 485 14.71 37.78 -18.38
C SER A 485 13.78 37.57 -17.18
N ASN A 486 13.11 36.44 -17.10
CA ASN A 486 12.29 36.04 -15.94
C ASN A 486 12.40 34.53 -15.63
N GLY A 487 13.36 33.84 -16.26
CA GLY A 487 13.57 32.40 -16.13
C GLY A 487 12.54 31.50 -16.82
N VAL A 488 11.38 32.02 -17.25
CA VAL A 488 10.28 31.24 -17.84
C VAL A 488 10.06 31.50 -19.33
N ASP A 489 10.39 32.69 -19.81
CA ASP A 489 10.28 33.10 -21.21
C ASP A 489 11.66 33.28 -21.84
N ASN A 490 11.71 33.25 -23.18
CA ASN A 490 12.95 33.55 -23.89
C ASN A 490 13.39 35.00 -23.58
N PRO A 491 14.63 35.21 -23.11
CA PRO A 491 15.12 36.53 -22.77
C PRO A 491 15.23 37.42 -24.01
N THR A 492 15.16 38.73 -23.79
CA THR A 492 15.32 39.74 -24.85
C THR A 492 16.35 40.77 -24.42
N VAL A 493 16.87 41.53 -25.39
CA VAL A 493 17.89 42.55 -25.16
C VAL A 493 17.36 43.91 -25.59
N LEU A 494 17.67 44.94 -24.79
CA LEU A 494 17.57 46.35 -25.16
C LEU A 494 18.99 46.91 -25.32
N SER A 495 19.33 47.38 -26.51
CA SER A 495 20.58 48.10 -26.73
C SER A 495 20.43 49.57 -26.37
N VAL A 496 21.22 50.03 -25.41
CA VAL A 496 21.17 51.39 -24.88
C VAL A 496 22.43 52.14 -25.26
N LYS A 497 22.25 53.29 -25.90
CA LYS A 497 23.31 54.27 -26.13
C LYS A 497 23.13 55.42 -25.17
N VAL A 498 24.08 55.60 -24.27
CA VAL A 498 24.14 56.78 -23.41
C VAL A 498 25.05 57.79 -24.07
N VAL A 499 24.48 58.92 -24.46
CA VAL A 499 25.25 60.02 -25.03
C VAL A 499 25.64 60.99 -23.94
N ALA A 500 26.86 61.53 -24.04
CA ALA A 500 27.22 62.70 -23.28
C ALA A 500 26.16 63.79 -23.52
N PRO A 501 25.85 64.64 -22.53
CA PRO A 501 25.26 65.93 -22.83
C PRO A 501 26.14 66.53 -23.94
N ALA A 502 25.53 67.01 -25.02
CA ALA A 502 26.31 67.64 -26.09
C ALA A 502 27.29 68.62 -25.43
N PRO A 503 28.60 68.59 -25.77
CA PRO A 503 29.48 69.66 -25.33
C PRO A 503 28.79 70.94 -25.76
N VAL A 504 28.55 71.84 -24.79
CA VAL A 504 28.27 73.21 -25.13
C VAL A 504 29.56 73.69 -25.77
N VAL A 505 29.68 73.51 -27.08
CA VAL A 505 30.73 74.13 -27.88
C VAL A 505 30.53 75.62 -27.62
N PRO A 506 31.50 76.32 -27.00
CA PRO A 506 31.43 77.77 -26.92
C PRO A 506 31.34 78.26 -28.36
N PRO A 507 30.26 78.94 -28.79
CA PRO A 507 30.24 79.48 -30.12
C PRO A 507 31.35 80.51 -30.26
N THR A 508 32.15 80.37 -31.32
CA THR A 508 32.94 81.48 -31.85
C THR A 508 31.99 82.66 -32.13
N SER A 509 32.42 83.83 -31.67
CA SER A 509 31.58 84.87 -31.09
C SER A 509 30.79 85.77 -32.05
N ASN A 510 30.65 85.45 -33.34
CA ASN A 510 30.25 86.49 -34.31
C ASN A 510 28.88 86.31 -34.99
N GLU A 511 28.18 85.18 -34.82
CA GLU A 511 26.86 84.96 -35.51
C GLU A 511 25.62 85.03 -34.59
N ARG A 512 25.76 84.83 -33.27
CA ARG A 512 24.60 84.59 -32.37
C ARG A 512 24.09 85.78 -31.57
N ASP A 513 24.70 86.95 -31.73
CA ASP A 513 24.33 88.21 -31.05
C ASP A 513 23.95 88.01 -29.57
N LEU A 514 24.97 87.75 -28.75
CA LEU A 514 24.82 87.46 -27.32
C LEU A 514 24.29 88.65 -26.51
N GLY A 515 24.17 89.84 -27.12
CA GLY A 515 23.94 91.09 -26.44
C GLY A 515 25.07 91.47 -25.48
N GLU A 516 24.89 92.56 -24.74
CA GLU A 516 25.81 92.94 -23.67
C GLU A 516 25.60 92.07 -22.43
N LEU A 517 26.69 91.63 -21.83
CA LEU A 517 26.69 90.82 -20.60
C LEU A 517 27.22 91.63 -19.41
N ALA A 518 26.62 91.44 -18.25
CA ALA A 518 27.15 91.88 -16.95
C ALA A 518 27.83 90.70 -16.26
N PHE A 519 29.02 90.92 -15.72
CA PHE A 519 29.66 89.97 -14.81
C PHE A 519 29.07 90.13 -13.42
N VAL A 520 28.59 89.02 -12.85
CA VAL A 520 28.06 88.93 -11.50
C VAL A 520 29.06 88.11 -10.69
N GLU A 521 29.83 88.80 -9.86
CA GLU A 521 30.71 88.14 -8.91
C GLU A 521 29.88 87.34 -7.90
N GLY A 522 30.24 86.09 -7.66
CA GLY A 522 29.57 85.22 -6.71
C GLY A 522 29.65 85.73 -5.27
N GLY A 523 28.79 85.20 -4.41
CA GLY A 523 28.72 85.61 -3.02
C GLY A 523 27.55 84.98 -2.27
N THR A 524 27.45 85.27 -0.98
CA THR A 524 26.35 84.82 -0.12
C THR A 524 25.39 85.98 0.13
N PHE A 525 24.08 85.76 -0.06
CA PHE A 525 23.04 86.75 0.20
C PHE A 525 21.80 86.14 0.87
N GLN A 526 20.98 87.02 1.44
CA GLN A 526 19.66 86.66 1.96
C GLN A 526 18.62 86.82 0.83
N MET A 527 18.12 85.68 0.33
CA MET A 527 17.12 85.61 -0.73
C MET A 527 15.72 85.63 -0.13
N GLY A 528 14.78 86.37 -0.75
CA GLY A 528 13.42 86.59 -0.26
C GLY A 528 13.26 87.86 0.62
N THR A 529 12.11 87.99 1.28
CA THR A 529 11.81 89.13 2.17
C THR A 529 10.91 88.72 3.34
N PRO A 530 11.18 89.20 4.58
CA PRO A 530 10.37 88.86 5.74
C PRO A 530 9.11 89.72 5.88
N SER A 531 9.00 90.88 5.21
CA SER A 531 8.10 91.97 5.65
C SER A 531 7.12 92.51 4.61
N ARG A 532 7.21 92.11 3.34
CA ARG A 532 6.38 92.67 2.25
C ARG A 532 5.91 91.67 1.18
N GLY A 533 6.22 90.39 1.34
CA GLY A 533 5.97 89.37 0.33
C GLY A 533 4.62 88.66 0.47
N ASP A 534 4.17 88.06 -0.63
CA ASP A 534 3.22 86.95 -0.55
C ASP A 534 3.90 85.81 0.24
N GLY A 535 3.15 85.00 0.99
CA GLY A 535 3.68 84.11 2.04
C GLY A 535 4.74 83.05 1.62
N ASP A 536 5.15 83.02 0.36
CA ASP A 536 6.19 82.17 -0.21
C ASP A 536 7.51 82.88 -0.60
N GLU A 537 7.65 84.18 -0.29
CA GLU A 537 8.92 84.95 -0.39
C GLU A 537 9.81 84.81 0.87
N ILE A 538 9.86 83.63 1.49
CA ILE A 538 10.54 83.41 2.79
C ILE A 538 12.05 83.70 2.71
N LEU A 539 12.57 84.46 3.68
CA LEU A 539 13.99 84.80 3.78
C LEU A 539 14.85 83.56 4.08
N HIS A 540 15.88 83.32 3.27
CA HIS A 540 16.83 82.20 3.46
C HIS A 540 18.21 82.50 2.85
N THR A 541 19.25 81.83 3.36
CA THR A 541 20.64 82.04 2.94
C THR A 541 20.96 81.28 1.65
N VAL A 542 21.51 81.97 0.66
CA VAL A 542 21.98 81.38 -0.60
C VAL A 542 23.40 81.85 -0.93
N THR A 543 24.27 80.91 -1.32
CA THR A 543 25.60 81.18 -1.87
C THR A 543 25.61 80.87 -3.36
N LEU A 544 26.13 81.79 -4.19
CA LEU A 544 26.24 81.62 -5.64
C LEU A 544 27.69 81.68 -6.11
N SER A 545 28.04 80.81 -7.06
CA SER A 545 29.24 80.95 -7.88
C SER A 545 29.11 82.15 -8.84
N SER A 546 30.23 82.74 -9.25
CA SER A 546 30.23 83.83 -10.25
C SER A 546 29.64 83.37 -11.58
N PHE A 547 28.97 84.28 -12.29
CA PHE A 547 28.38 84.03 -13.61
C PHE A 547 28.28 85.32 -14.42
N LYS A 548 27.95 85.22 -15.70
CA LYS A 548 27.57 86.37 -16.54
C LYS A 548 26.08 86.31 -16.84
N ILE A 549 25.41 87.45 -16.91
CA ILE A 549 23.98 87.57 -17.26
C ILE A 549 23.78 88.64 -18.32
N SER A 550 22.83 88.47 -19.24
CA SER A 550 22.52 89.53 -20.19
C SER A 550 22.01 90.78 -19.47
N LYS A 551 22.57 91.94 -19.85
CA LYS A 551 22.19 93.24 -19.28
C LYS A 551 20.73 93.58 -19.52
N HIS A 552 20.19 93.09 -20.63
CA HIS A 552 18.81 93.31 -21.06
C HIS A 552 18.04 91.98 -21.14
N GLU A 553 16.71 92.09 -21.13
CA GLU A 553 15.81 91.05 -21.61
C GLU A 553 16.13 90.71 -23.08
N ILE A 554 15.90 89.46 -23.50
CA ILE A 554 16.13 89.09 -24.90
C ILE A 554 15.14 89.83 -25.81
N THR A 555 15.64 90.46 -26.87
CA THR A 555 14.82 91.28 -27.76
C THR A 555 14.14 90.45 -28.86
N ASN A 556 13.12 91.03 -29.52
CA ASN A 556 12.50 90.41 -30.68
C ASN A 556 13.51 90.15 -31.81
N ALA A 557 14.44 91.08 -32.05
CA ALA A 557 15.47 90.92 -33.09
C ALA A 557 16.41 89.73 -32.80
N GLN A 558 16.83 89.58 -31.54
CA GLN A 558 17.66 88.46 -31.10
C GLN A 558 16.92 87.13 -31.24
N TYR A 559 15.68 87.06 -30.76
CA TYR A 559 14.87 85.83 -30.83
C TYR A 559 14.49 85.45 -32.27
N ALA A 560 14.31 86.43 -33.16
CA ALA A 560 14.06 86.18 -34.59
C ALA A 560 15.25 85.48 -35.28
N LYS A 561 16.50 85.80 -34.91
CA LYS A 561 17.69 85.09 -35.41
C LYS A 561 17.67 83.62 -35.00
N PHE A 562 17.31 83.34 -33.74
CA PHE A 562 17.13 81.98 -33.25
C PHE A 562 16.04 81.22 -34.01
N LEU A 563 14.86 81.81 -34.19
CA LEU A 563 13.77 81.18 -34.94
C LEU A 563 14.14 80.96 -36.41
N THR A 564 14.92 81.84 -37.02
CA THR A 564 15.48 81.64 -38.37
C THR A 564 16.41 80.44 -38.39
N ALA A 565 17.30 80.32 -37.40
CA ALA A 565 18.29 79.24 -37.35
C ALA A 565 17.69 77.87 -37.00
N LYS A 566 16.61 77.82 -36.19
CA LYS A 566 16.07 76.57 -35.64
C LYS A 566 14.66 76.22 -36.09
N GLY A 567 13.94 77.18 -36.67
CA GLY A 567 12.50 77.09 -36.86
C GLY A 567 11.73 77.25 -35.55
N ASN A 568 10.44 77.56 -35.65
CA ASN A 568 9.54 77.63 -34.50
C ASN A 568 8.99 76.24 -34.16
N GLN A 569 9.74 75.49 -33.35
CA GLN A 569 9.45 74.08 -33.04
C GLN A 569 8.35 73.91 -31.99
N ARG A 570 7.85 72.68 -31.86
CA ARG A 570 6.95 72.26 -30.79
C ARG A 570 7.66 71.31 -29.83
N GLU A 571 7.49 71.55 -28.53
CA GLU A 571 8.01 70.70 -27.46
C GLU A 571 6.90 70.51 -26.42
N ASN A 572 6.66 69.26 -26.02
CA ASN A 572 5.62 68.88 -25.03
C ASN A 572 4.23 69.49 -25.33
N GLY A 573 3.86 69.52 -26.61
CA GLY A 573 2.57 70.05 -27.09
C GLY A 573 2.52 71.56 -27.26
N ALA A 574 3.52 72.32 -26.80
CA ALA A 574 3.57 73.78 -26.90
C ALA A 574 4.54 74.24 -28.00
N ILE A 575 4.17 75.30 -28.72
CA ILE A 575 5.07 75.95 -29.69
C ILE A 575 6.03 76.89 -28.95
N TRP A 576 7.28 77.02 -29.43
CA TRP A 576 8.27 77.88 -28.76
C TRP A 576 7.81 79.34 -28.68
N TYR A 577 7.26 79.88 -29.77
CA TYR A 577 6.81 81.27 -29.86
C TYR A 577 5.45 81.42 -30.54
N GLN A 578 4.62 82.32 -30.04
CA GLN A 578 3.31 82.65 -30.64
C GLN A 578 2.95 84.14 -30.46
N GLY A 579 3.91 85.04 -30.75
CA GLY A 579 3.70 86.49 -30.73
C GLY A 579 3.48 87.09 -32.12
N LYS A 580 3.13 88.38 -32.15
CA LYS A 580 2.90 89.17 -33.39
C LYS A 580 4.09 90.05 -33.79
N ASP A 581 5.08 90.19 -32.90
CA ASP A 581 6.22 91.10 -33.06
C ASP A 581 7.39 90.45 -33.81
N ILE A 582 7.32 89.15 -34.08
CA ILE A 582 8.22 88.43 -34.98
C ILE A 582 7.37 87.78 -36.08
N VAL A 583 7.64 88.14 -37.32
CA VAL A 583 6.92 87.66 -38.51
C VAL A 583 7.80 86.70 -39.30
N LYS A 584 7.17 85.72 -39.95
CA LYS A 584 7.85 84.79 -40.85
C LYS A 584 7.84 85.36 -42.28
N GLU A 585 9.02 85.54 -42.86
CA GLU A 585 9.23 86.02 -44.23
C GLU A 585 10.01 84.97 -45.02
N GLY A 586 9.32 84.25 -45.91
CA GLY A 586 9.89 83.11 -46.63
C GLY A 586 10.41 82.04 -45.67
N ASN A 587 11.71 81.74 -45.75
CA ASN A 587 12.39 80.78 -44.89
C ASN A 587 13.02 81.42 -43.63
N SER A 588 12.79 82.70 -43.37
CA SER A 588 13.38 83.43 -42.25
C SER A 588 12.32 84.02 -41.32
N PHE A 589 12.73 84.38 -40.11
CA PHE A 589 11.95 85.12 -39.14
C PHE A 589 12.60 86.49 -38.92
N LYS A 590 11.80 87.55 -38.90
CA LYS A 590 12.27 88.91 -38.63
C LYS A 590 11.40 89.57 -37.59
N ALA A 591 12.01 90.40 -36.75
CA ALA A 591 11.24 91.31 -35.90
C ALA A 591 10.45 92.29 -36.78
N ARG A 592 9.24 92.63 -36.37
CA ARG A 592 8.43 93.65 -37.02
C ARG A 592 9.14 95.00 -36.91
N ALA A 593 9.11 95.79 -37.99
CA ALA A 593 9.69 97.13 -38.02
C ALA A 593 9.23 97.98 -36.82
N GLY A 594 10.18 98.57 -36.10
CA GLY A 594 9.96 99.37 -34.90
C GLY A 594 9.69 98.56 -33.63
N ARG A 595 9.91 97.24 -33.65
CA ARG A 595 9.75 96.33 -32.49
C ARG A 595 11.02 95.55 -32.17
N GLU A 596 12.12 95.84 -32.84
CA GLU A 596 13.38 95.10 -32.81
C GLU A 596 13.97 95.03 -31.40
N ASN A 597 13.99 96.16 -30.69
CA ASN A 597 14.62 96.33 -29.37
C ASN A 597 13.64 96.14 -28.20
N TYR A 598 12.40 95.75 -28.48
CA TYR A 598 11.45 95.40 -27.43
C TYR A 598 11.71 93.96 -26.95
N PRO A 599 11.42 93.64 -25.69
CA PRO A 599 11.59 92.29 -25.17
C PRO A 599 10.68 91.31 -25.91
N VAL A 600 11.20 90.12 -26.20
CA VAL A 600 10.40 89.05 -26.76
C VAL A 600 9.39 88.55 -25.73
N VAL A 601 8.13 88.52 -26.13
CA VAL A 601 7.00 88.01 -25.34
C VAL A 601 6.23 86.96 -26.12
N PHE A 602 5.27 86.28 -25.49
CA PHE A 602 4.60 85.10 -26.06
C PHE A 602 5.58 83.93 -26.32
N VAL A 603 6.63 83.83 -25.50
CA VAL A 603 7.59 82.71 -25.52
C VAL A 603 7.29 81.73 -24.38
N THR A 604 7.26 80.44 -24.70
CA THR A 604 7.13 79.38 -23.69
C THR A 604 8.45 79.21 -22.94
N TRP A 605 8.40 78.56 -21.77
CA TRP A 605 9.63 78.21 -21.05
C TRP A 605 10.55 77.31 -21.90
N HIS A 606 9.96 76.41 -22.69
CA HIS A 606 10.67 75.57 -23.65
C HIS A 606 11.38 76.41 -24.74
N GLY A 607 10.68 77.38 -25.32
CA GLY A 607 11.25 78.29 -26.33
C GLY A 607 12.36 79.19 -25.76
N ALA A 608 12.19 79.65 -24.52
CA ALA A 608 13.19 80.45 -23.81
C ALA A 608 14.45 79.61 -23.51
N LYS A 609 14.27 78.41 -22.94
CA LYS A 609 15.36 77.47 -22.69
C LYS A 609 16.11 77.10 -23.98
N ALA A 610 15.38 76.76 -25.05
CA ALA A 610 15.98 76.40 -26.33
C ALA A 610 16.81 77.55 -26.94
N TYR A 611 16.35 78.80 -26.80
CA TYR A 611 17.14 79.97 -27.17
C TYR A 611 18.42 80.05 -26.33
N THR A 612 18.32 79.95 -24.99
CA THR A 612 19.50 80.06 -24.12
C THR A 612 20.54 79.00 -24.44
N GLU A 613 20.11 77.75 -24.68
CA GLU A 613 20.99 76.66 -25.08
C GLU A 613 21.60 76.91 -26.48
N TRP A 614 20.83 77.51 -27.40
CA TRP A 614 21.33 77.87 -28.72
C TRP A 614 22.42 78.95 -28.67
N VAL A 615 22.32 79.94 -27.79
CA VAL A 615 23.39 80.95 -27.62
C VAL A 615 24.56 80.45 -26.76
N GLY A 616 24.48 79.22 -26.22
CA GLY A 616 25.53 78.62 -25.39
C GLY A 616 25.44 78.99 -23.91
N GLY A 617 24.31 79.55 -23.48
CA GLY A 617 24.01 79.85 -22.08
C GLY A 617 22.92 78.95 -21.51
N SER A 618 22.30 79.42 -20.43
CA SER A 618 21.10 78.82 -19.83
C SER A 618 20.15 79.91 -19.35
N LEU A 619 18.92 79.54 -18.99
CA LEU A 619 18.09 80.42 -18.16
C LEU A 619 18.77 80.63 -16.80
N PRO A 620 18.64 81.81 -16.17
CA PRO A 620 19.11 82.02 -14.81
C PRO A 620 18.37 81.08 -13.86
N THR A 621 19.03 80.63 -12.80
CA THR A 621 18.28 80.11 -11.65
C THR A 621 17.50 81.25 -10.98
N GLU A 622 16.45 80.94 -10.22
CA GLU A 622 15.69 81.95 -9.47
C GLU A 622 16.61 82.74 -8.53
N ALA A 623 17.56 82.04 -7.90
CA ALA A 623 18.57 82.64 -7.04
C ALA A 623 19.53 83.55 -7.81
N GLN A 624 20.07 83.09 -8.95
CA GLN A 624 20.93 83.91 -9.81
C GLN A 624 20.20 85.18 -10.26
N TRP A 625 18.93 85.05 -10.65
CA TRP A 625 18.10 86.17 -11.06
C TRP A 625 17.91 87.17 -9.92
N GLU A 626 17.52 86.73 -8.71
CA GLU A 626 17.30 87.64 -7.58
C GLU A 626 18.59 88.33 -7.14
N TYR A 627 19.68 87.57 -7.06
CA TYR A 627 20.98 88.11 -6.67
C TYR A 627 21.44 89.20 -7.64
N ALA A 628 21.33 88.94 -8.94
CA ALA A 628 21.62 89.93 -9.97
C ALA A 628 20.66 91.14 -9.89
N ALA A 629 19.37 90.93 -9.66
CA ALA A 629 18.37 91.98 -9.53
C ALA A 629 18.65 92.92 -8.35
N ARG A 630 19.21 92.38 -7.26
CA ARG A 630 19.57 93.17 -6.08
C ARG A 630 20.86 93.96 -6.23
N GLY A 631 21.63 93.75 -7.30
CA GLY A 631 22.95 94.36 -7.49
C GLY A 631 24.12 93.49 -7.01
N GLY A 632 23.90 92.21 -6.71
CA GLY A 632 24.93 91.26 -6.28
C GLY A 632 25.71 91.75 -5.05
N ASN A 633 27.04 91.60 -5.05
CA ASN A 633 27.92 92.14 -4.01
C ASN A 633 27.92 93.69 -3.92
N LYS A 634 27.36 94.39 -4.91
CA LYS A 634 27.21 95.85 -4.92
C LYS A 634 25.82 96.31 -4.46
N SER A 635 24.98 95.39 -3.98
CA SER A 635 23.63 95.68 -3.54
C SER A 635 23.58 96.80 -2.50
N LYS A 636 22.74 97.80 -2.75
CA LYS A 636 22.43 98.88 -1.79
C LYS A 636 21.14 98.62 -1.00
N GLY A 637 20.58 97.41 -1.10
CA GLY A 637 19.37 97.03 -0.36
C GLY A 637 18.08 97.68 -0.86
N TYR A 638 18.06 98.13 -2.11
CA TYR A 638 16.88 98.76 -2.70
C TYR A 638 15.70 97.78 -2.89
N THR A 639 14.50 98.34 -2.90
CA THR A 639 13.24 97.62 -3.09
C THR A 639 13.07 97.15 -4.54
N TYR A 640 13.40 98.03 -5.49
CA TYR A 640 13.42 97.75 -6.92
C TYR A 640 14.87 97.62 -7.39
N SER A 641 15.09 97.01 -8.55
CA SER A 641 16.44 96.81 -9.05
C SER A 641 17.11 98.15 -9.38
N GLY A 642 18.00 98.63 -8.50
CA GLY A 642 18.78 99.86 -8.68
C GLY A 642 18.25 101.13 -8.00
N SER A 643 17.02 101.16 -7.49
CA SER A 643 16.47 102.34 -6.78
C SER A 643 15.29 101.98 -5.87
N ASN A 644 15.00 102.84 -4.89
CA ASN A 644 13.72 102.80 -4.15
C ASN A 644 12.61 103.60 -4.84
N ASP A 645 12.96 104.44 -5.84
CA ASP A 645 12.00 105.05 -6.74
C ASP A 645 11.82 104.18 -7.99
N ILE A 646 10.67 103.51 -8.07
CA ILE A 646 10.32 102.64 -9.19
C ILE A 646 10.29 103.39 -10.53
N GLY A 647 9.97 104.69 -10.54
CA GLY A 647 9.87 105.48 -11.76
C GLY A 647 11.19 105.62 -12.52
N GLU A 648 12.32 105.51 -11.79
CA GLU A 648 13.67 105.62 -12.33
C GLU A 648 14.13 104.34 -13.03
N VAL A 649 13.71 103.17 -12.54
CA VAL A 649 14.30 101.86 -12.88
C VAL A 649 13.36 100.91 -13.60
N ALA A 650 12.05 101.19 -13.65
CA ALA A 650 11.06 100.27 -14.18
C ALA A 650 10.05 100.94 -15.12
N TRP A 651 9.62 100.18 -16.12
CA TRP A 651 8.34 100.37 -16.80
C TRP A 651 7.28 99.53 -16.11
N TYR A 652 6.30 100.17 -15.49
CA TYR A 652 5.26 99.53 -14.67
C TYR A 652 3.90 100.19 -14.93
N LEU A 653 2.83 99.69 -14.30
CA LEU A 653 1.44 100.06 -14.62
C LEU A 653 1.20 101.58 -14.75
N ASN A 654 1.81 102.41 -13.89
CA ASN A 654 1.49 103.84 -13.86
C ASN A 654 2.29 104.67 -14.88
N ASN A 655 3.42 104.19 -15.39
CA ASN A 655 4.28 104.97 -16.30
C ASN A 655 4.49 104.31 -17.67
N SER A 656 4.03 103.07 -17.88
CA SER A 656 4.26 102.33 -19.12
C SER A 656 3.36 102.74 -20.28
N GLY A 657 2.30 103.52 -20.02
CA GLY A 657 1.30 103.87 -21.04
C GLY A 657 0.51 102.65 -21.54
N GLY A 658 0.48 101.55 -20.78
CA GLY A 658 -0.23 100.33 -21.17
C GLY A 658 0.52 99.46 -22.19
N GLY A 659 1.84 99.61 -22.30
CA GLY A 659 2.66 98.80 -23.21
C GLY A 659 4.06 98.50 -22.68
N PHE A 660 4.75 97.58 -23.34
CA PHE A 660 6.19 97.37 -23.13
C PHE A 660 6.99 98.48 -23.79
N HIS A 661 8.24 98.62 -23.38
CA HIS A 661 9.20 99.59 -23.91
C HIS A 661 10.45 98.89 -24.43
N GLU A 662 11.25 99.61 -25.22
CA GLU A 662 12.57 99.12 -25.60
C GLU A 662 13.41 98.85 -24.35
N VAL A 663 14.15 97.75 -24.38
CA VAL A 663 15.01 97.35 -23.26
C VAL A 663 16.08 98.43 -23.00
N GLY A 664 16.45 98.63 -21.74
CA GLY A 664 17.55 99.52 -21.36
C GLY A 664 17.21 101.01 -21.35
N THR A 665 15.93 101.39 -21.40
CA THR A 665 15.49 102.79 -21.45
C THR A 665 15.24 103.43 -20.07
N LYS A 666 15.40 102.65 -18.99
CA LYS A 666 15.41 103.11 -17.58
C LYS A 666 16.81 103.02 -16.98
N LYS A 667 17.00 103.51 -15.75
CA LYS A 667 18.30 103.38 -15.06
C LYS A 667 18.60 101.91 -14.75
N PRO A 668 19.84 101.43 -14.93
CA PRO A 668 20.22 100.09 -14.53
C PRO A 668 20.44 99.99 -13.02
N ASN A 669 20.58 98.76 -12.53
CA ASN A 669 21.06 98.52 -11.17
C ASN A 669 22.59 98.68 -11.04
N GLU A 670 23.13 98.40 -9.85
CA GLU A 670 24.54 98.59 -9.49
C GLU A 670 25.52 97.72 -10.30
N LEU A 671 25.02 96.72 -11.01
CA LEU A 671 25.78 95.86 -11.92
C LEU A 671 25.65 96.28 -13.39
N GLY A 672 24.88 97.33 -13.69
CA GLY A 672 24.60 97.75 -15.07
C GLY A 672 23.56 96.88 -15.77
N ILE A 673 22.68 96.23 -15.02
CA ILE A 673 21.60 95.37 -15.55
C ILE A 673 20.29 96.15 -15.52
N TYR A 674 19.56 96.14 -16.64
CA TYR A 674 18.35 96.91 -16.88
C TYR A 674 17.10 96.03 -16.77
N ASP A 675 15.96 96.68 -16.52
CA ASP A 675 14.61 96.10 -16.59
C ASP A 675 14.38 94.87 -15.69
N MET A 676 15.21 94.66 -14.67
CA MET A 676 15.02 93.62 -13.66
C MET A 676 13.83 93.92 -12.72
N SER A 677 13.20 95.10 -12.88
CA SER A 677 11.92 95.46 -12.30
C SER A 677 11.06 96.04 -13.44
N GLY A 678 9.87 95.48 -13.68
CA GLY A 678 8.97 95.96 -14.73
C GLY A 678 9.26 95.40 -16.12
N ASN A 679 8.84 96.13 -17.15
CA ASN A 679 8.84 95.75 -18.56
C ASN A 679 8.14 94.40 -18.82
N VAL A 680 8.84 93.26 -18.81
CA VAL A 680 8.21 91.93 -18.90
C VAL A 680 8.59 91.01 -17.76
N TRP A 681 7.73 90.05 -17.46
CA TRP A 681 8.11 88.97 -16.57
C TRP A 681 9.23 88.17 -17.23
N GLU A 682 10.08 87.54 -16.43
CA GLU A 682 11.19 86.75 -16.96
C GLU A 682 11.17 85.31 -16.45
N TRP A 683 11.25 84.36 -17.38
CA TRP A 683 11.43 82.96 -17.05
C TRP A 683 12.76 82.68 -16.36
N THR A 684 12.74 81.81 -15.35
CA THR A 684 13.96 81.22 -14.76
C THR A 684 13.95 79.69 -14.96
N ALA A 685 15.08 79.03 -14.67
CA ALA A 685 15.23 77.58 -14.85
C ALA A 685 14.35 76.75 -13.88
N ASP A 686 14.07 77.29 -12.71
CA ASP A 686 13.60 76.58 -11.52
C ASP A 686 12.14 76.11 -11.65
N LEU A 687 11.85 74.93 -11.07
CA LEU A 687 10.48 74.57 -10.73
C LEU A 687 10.02 75.39 -9.53
N TYR A 688 8.78 75.88 -9.61
CA TYR A 688 8.18 76.63 -8.51
C TYR A 688 7.86 75.73 -7.34
N GLY A 689 8.34 76.12 -6.16
CA GLY A 689 8.07 75.43 -4.91
C GLY A 689 8.48 76.28 -3.71
N LYS A 690 8.28 75.71 -2.52
CA LYS A 690 8.65 76.34 -1.25
C LYS A 690 10.17 76.44 -1.14
N TYR A 691 10.66 77.59 -0.66
CA TYR A 691 12.08 77.74 -0.35
C TYR A 691 12.53 76.79 0.77
N PRO A 692 13.71 76.16 0.64
CA PRO A 692 14.35 75.50 1.77
C PRO A 692 14.71 76.54 2.83
N THR A 693 14.56 76.18 4.10
CA THR A 693 15.00 77.04 5.22
C THR A 693 16.48 76.84 5.57
N THR A 694 17.15 75.86 4.95
CA THR A 694 18.57 75.57 5.15
C THR A 694 19.43 76.31 4.12
N PRO A 695 20.63 76.79 4.47
CA PRO A 695 21.54 77.42 3.53
C PRO A 695 21.81 76.56 2.29
N GLN A 696 21.76 77.16 1.09
CA GLN A 696 21.99 76.47 -0.18
C GLN A 696 23.17 77.07 -0.95
N THR A 697 23.87 76.25 -1.72
CA THR A 697 24.89 76.70 -2.69
C THR A 697 24.42 76.37 -4.09
N ASP A 698 24.41 77.37 -4.99
CA ASP A 698 23.93 77.26 -6.38
C ASP A 698 22.59 76.50 -6.51
N PRO A 699 21.52 76.91 -5.78
CA PRO A 699 20.25 76.21 -5.81
C PRO A 699 19.63 76.25 -7.21
N THR A 700 18.98 75.14 -7.57
CA THR A 700 18.33 74.92 -8.88
C THR A 700 16.81 74.77 -8.77
N GLY A 701 16.25 75.22 -7.64
CA GLY A 701 14.82 75.23 -7.37
C GLY A 701 14.30 73.94 -6.76
N ALA A 702 12.97 73.77 -6.76
CA ALA A 702 12.33 72.59 -6.22
C ALA A 702 12.59 71.34 -7.09
N THR A 703 12.68 70.17 -6.46
CA THR A 703 12.84 68.88 -7.17
C THR A 703 11.52 68.32 -7.71
N THR A 704 10.39 68.88 -7.29
CA THR A 704 9.03 68.52 -7.73
C THR A 704 8.22 69.79 -7.97
N GLY A 705 7.27 69.72 -8.89
CA GLY A 705 6.43 70.86 -9.28
C GLY A 705 6.03 70.77 -10.75
N THR A 706 4.94 71.45 -11.11
CA THR A 706 4.40 71.48 -12.48
C THR A 706 4.62 72.82 -13.19
N ASN A 707 4.88 73.88 -12.43
CA ASN A 707 5.08 75.23 -12.94
C ASN A 707 6.54 75.68 -12.80
N ARG A 708 6.95 76.61 -13.65
CA ARG A 708 8.26 77.27 -13.62
C ARG A 708 8.15 78.63 -12.97
N VAL A 709 9.22 79.03 -12.30
CA VAL A 709 9.33 80.36 -11.70
C VAL A 709 9.42 81.43 -12.79
N ARG A 710 8.83 82.60 -12.50
CA ARG A 710 9.04 83.85 -13.23
C ARG A 710 9.24 85.02 -12.27
N ARG A 711 10.01 86.02 -12.69
CA ARG A 711 10.50 87.11 -11.84
C ARG A 711 10.38 88.48 -12.53
N GLY A 712 10.56 89.57 -11.78
CA GLY A 712 10.65 90.95 -12.32
C GLY A 712 9.34 91.71 -12.47
N ALA A 713 8.21 91.03 -12.49
CA ALA A 713 6.91 91.62 -12.81
C ALA A 713 6.86 92.19 -14.23
N SER A 714 5.99 93.16 -14.54
CA SER A 714 5.85 93.67 -15.92
C SER A 714 5.28 95.08 -15.96
N ALA A 715 5.26 95.68 -17.15
CA ALA A 715 4.63 96.96 -17.47
C ALA A 715 3.14 97.07 -17.07
N PHE A 716 2.48 95.95 -16.78
CA PHE A 716 1.08 95.89 -16.34
C PHE A 716 0.91 95.66 -14.83
N CYS A 717 2.02 95.63 -14.08
CA CYS A 717 2.03 95.31 -12.67
C CYS A 717 2.15 96.58 -11.82
N THR A 718 1.49 96.59 -10.66
CA THR A 718 1.52 97.72 -9.71
C THR A 718 2.90 97.85 -9.05
N PRO A 719 3.25 99.02 -8.48
CA PRO A 719 4.50 99.18 -7.75
C PRO A 719 4.81 98.06 -6.75
N ASN A 720 3.83 97.64 -5.96
CA ASN A 720 4.00 96.61 -4.94
C ASN A 720 4.48 95.25 -5.47
N THR A 721 4.25 94.94 -6.74
CA THR A 721 4.65 93.67 -7.36
C THR A 721 5.94 93.77 -8.16
N ASN A 722 6.46 94.97 -8.45
CA ASN A 722 7.71 95.14 -9.21
C ASN A 722 9.00 95.02 -8.36
N ARG A 723 8.85 94.62 -7.09
CA ARG A 723 9.97 94.40 -6.16
C ARG A 723 10.93 93.34 -6.70
N ALA A 724 12.23 93.50 -6.46
CA ALA A 724 13.24 92.51 -6.85
C ALA A 724 13.00 91.12 -6.20
N THR A 725 12.24 91.08 -5.09
CA THR A 725 11.90 89.86 -4.35
C THR A 725 10.63 89.17 -4.83
N ASN A 726 9.80 89.84 -5.65
CA ASN A 726 8.50 89.31 -6.04
C ASN A 726 8.64 88.11 -6.97
N ARG A 727 8.07 86.97 -6.58
CA ARG A 727 8.12 85.73 -7.36
C ARG A 727 6.71 85.33 -7.79
N SER A 728 6.62 84.73 -8.96
CA SER A 728 5.39 84.14 -9.44
C SER A 728 5.73 82.89 -10.22
N ASN A 729 4.71 82.19 -10.71
CA ASN A 729 4.89 80.99 -11.50
C ASN A 729 3.95 80.92 -12.67
N ARG A 730 4.31 80.06 -13.62
CA ARG A 730 3.49 79.74 -14.77
C ARG A 730 3.84 78.36 -15.29
N ALA A 731 2.84 77.66 -15.84
CA ALA A 731 3.07 76.39 -16.52
C ALA A 731 4.10 76.58 -17.66
N PRO A 732 5.03 75.64 -17.87
CA PRO A 732 6.11 75.79 -18.86
C PRO A 732 5.59 75.93 -20.31
N ASN A 733 4.42 75.35 -20.60
CA ASN A 733 3.70 75.47 -21.87
C ASN A 733 2.93 76.79 -22.01
N GLY A 734 2.86 77.59 -20.94
CA GLY A 734 2.02 78.77 -20.86
C GLY A 734 2.61 79.95 -21.63
N ILE A 735 1.97 80.29 -22.75
CA ILE A 735 2.27 81.50 -23.51
C ILE A 735 1.58 82.69 -22.85
N ARG A 736 2.33 83.77 -22.58
CA ARG A 736 1.80 85.01 -22.00
C ARG A 736 2.32 86.23 -22.74
N HIS A 737 1.45 87.22 -22.88
CA HIS A 737 1.74 88.44 -23.61
C HIS A 737 2.75 89.35 -22.91
N ASN A 738 3.05 89.10 -21.63
CA ASN A 738 3.94 89.90 -20.78
C ASN A 738 5.06 89.08 -20.13
N LEU A 739 5.49 87.99 -20.77
CA LEU A 739 6.49 87.07 -20.25
C LEU A 739 7.54 86.80 -21.32
N GLY A 740 8.75 87.28 -21.06
CA GLY A 740 9.98 87.04 -21.78
C GLY A 740 10.99 86.30 -20.90
N PHE A 741 12.27 86.58 -21.10
CA PHE A 741 13.37 85.96 -20.37
C PHE A 741 14.69 86.67 -20.65
N ARG A 742 15.72 86.30 -19.88
CA ARG A 742 17.12 86.67 -20.11
C ARG A 742 18.03 85.45 -19.99
N VAL A 743 19.31 85.60 -20.34
CA VAL A 743 20.27 84.47 -20.43
C VAL A 743 21.42 84.65 -19.45
N VAL A 744 21.92 83.54 -18.90
CA VAL A 744 23.16 83.47 -18.13
C VAL A 744 24.20 82.57 -18.78
N PHE A 745 25.46 82.81 -18.46
CA PHE A 745 26.62 82.02 -18.86
C PHE A 745 27.47 81.74 -17.62
N LYS A 746 28.07 80.54 -17.56
CA LYS A 746 29.00 80.17 -16.49
C LYS A 746 30.36 80.83 -16.67
#